data_AF-A0A0Q6SWD5-F1
#
_entry.id   AF-A0A0Q6SWD5-F1
#
_cell.length_a   1.000
_cell.length_b   1.000
_cell.length_c   1.000
_cell.angle_alpha   90.00
_cell.angle_beta   90.00
_cell.angle_gamma   90.00
#
_symmetry.space_group_name_H-M   'P 1'
#
loop_
_entity.id
_entity.type
_entity.pdbx_description
1 polymer ?
#
loop_
_entity_poly.entity_id
_entity_poly.type
_entity_poly.pdbx_seq_one_letter_code
_entity_poly.pdbx_strand_id
1 'polypeptide(L)'
;MLKATLVALPAHCGARGLGQLAPPVLGTVPVDVASAFLANQVRLLPGSPFYVRQELHRKGVLASYDPDKLLYPYRVLAKLPQKEGIESGYDGWDSGFLRGHMTGHYLSAASRMAAATGSLLFRDRVNYLVGELAKCQESLNLDGYLAGFSTAAFDQLEGKPGVDAGGIVVPYYTVQKVMSGLLDAHAYVGNKQALDVATRMANYFEKRLAALDAAQIDRMFRTDGDRNPKTEFGAMSDVLTELFKIGKDPRHLEAARMFNRAWFVGPLAEGEDRLGGLHANTHIAQAVGLANSANVDGDPVELKASENFWRLVVHRHSFANGGNSFNEWFDKPGVEVGPSIDDQKVLPPTTAETCSTHNMLKLTARLFERNRRAELADYYERALYNHVLASIAPDSGAMTYFTPFHGDFRTYLDGSFCCMGTGIENTARYNEGIYFHKDDSLWVNLYIPSELNWRESGMFLRQQGDITRGDPVRLTVVKPGAHAVTLNLRIPAWVAKPVTVRINGKPQGVDAKPASYLSLRRKWKAGDVIDLALPAGLRLEQARDVSSMVSIFHGPVLLAGELGKDNMPGSDVGDKDAFLKIAAAPVPDIVSTSSNPADWLAPLPGDPSAFKIKNAGPANGIVVRPLFDLHHQRYSVYWNLREDTFRDGR
;
A
#
# COMPACT_ATOMS: atom_id res chain seq x y z
N MET A 1 -25.93 63.97 22.54
CA MET A 1 -26.33 63.83 23.95
C MET A 1 -26.96 62.46 24.12
N LEU A 2 -26.19 61.43 24.49
CA LEU A 2 -26.11 60.87 25.86
C LEU A 2 -27.48 60.38 26.41
N LYS A 3 -27.70 59.06 26.45
CA LYS A 3 -27.45 58.23 27.65
C LYS A 3 -27.73 56.75 27.38
N ALA A 4 -26.84 55.92 27.92
CA ALA A 4 -26.89 54.46 27.97
C ALA A 4 -27.75 53.96 29.14
N THR A 5 -28.22 52.73 29.08
CA THR A 5 -28.41 51.88 30.28
C THR A 5 -28.27 50.40 29.91
N LEU A 6 -27.38 49.73 30.65
CA LEU A 6 -27.13 48.28 30.67
C LEU A 6 -28.36 47.51 31.18
N VAL A 7 -28.55 46.28 30.69
CA VAL A 7 -29.24 45.22 31.43
C VAL A 7 -28.37 43.96 31.46
N ALA A 8 -28.19 43.46 32.67
CA ALA A 8 -27.37 42.32 33.06
C ALA A 8 -28.05 40.97 32.80
N LEU A 9 -27.25 39.94 32.55
CA LEU A 9 -27.62 38.52 32.62
C LEU A 9 -27.18 37.94 33.98
N PRO A 10 -27.98 37.07 34.62
CA PRO A 10 -27.56 36.40 35.85
C PRO A 10 -26.78 35.12 35.56
N ALA A 11 -25.72 34.92 36.34
CA ALA A 11 -25.03 33.65 36.54
C ALA A 11 -25.76 32.81 37.61
N HIS A 12 -25.66 31.48 37.52
CA HIS A 12 -25.43 30.46 38.58
C HIS A 12 -25.49 29.09 37.88
N CYS A 13 -24.37 28.42 37.55
CA CYS A 13 -23.56 27.50 38.37
C CYS A 13 -24.35 26.38 39.09
N GLY A 14 -24.05 25.14 38.67
CA GLY A 14 -24.43 23.90 39.34
C GLY A 14 -23.69 22.71 38.72
N ALA A 15 -22.46 22.47 39.18
CA ALA A 15 -21.61 21.35 38.77
C ALA A 15 -22.01 20.03 39.45
N ARG A 16 -21.90 18.92 38.73
CA ARG A 16 -21.65 17.53 39.16
C ARG A 16 -21.52 16.71 37.86
N GLY A 17 -20.33 16.47 37.34
CA GLY A 17 -19.43 15.40 37.76
C GLY A 17 -18.79 14.85 36.48
N LEU A 18 -17.90 15.64 35.88
CA LEU A 18 -17.08 15.20 34.76
C LEU A 18 -16.09 14.16 35.30
N GLY A 19 -16.29 12.90 34.91
CA GLY A 19 -15.25 11.89 34.98
C GLY A 19 -14.00 12.47 34.34
N GLN A 20 -12.91 12.49 35.09
CA GLN A 20 -11.62 12.96 34.66
C GLN A 20 -11.28 12.34 33.31
N LEU A 21 -11.12 13.19 32.29
CA LEU A 21 -10.29 12.83 31.14
C LEU A 21 -8.99 12.29 31.71
N ALA A 22 -8.60 11.09 31.31
CA ALA A 22 -7.25 10.61 31.57
C ALA A 22 -6.28 11.73 31.13
N PRO A 23 -5.32 12.12 31.96
CA PRO A 23 -4.35 13.12 31.55
C PRO A 23 -3.67 12.63 30.25
N PRO A 24 -3.25 13.54 29.35
CA PRO A 24 -2.31 13.16 28.29
C PRO A 24 -1.16 12.41 28.97
N VAL A 25 -0.74 11.29 28.39
CA VAL A 25 0.41 10.54 28.88
C VAL A 25 1.53 11.56 29.13
N LEU A 26 1.96 11.68 30.38
CA LEU A 26 2.99 12.63 30.81
C LEU A 26 4.20 12.47 29.87
N GLY A 27 4.46 13.48 29.03
CA GLY A 27 5.65 13.53 28.17
C GLY A 27 5.43 13.47 26.66
N THR A 28 4.20 13.47 26.14
CA THR A 28 4.00 13.49 24.68
C THR A 28 4.12 14.88 24.05
N VAL A 29 4.84 14.96 22.93
CA VAL A 29 5.02 16.18 22.13
C VAL A 29 4.31 15.97 20.78
N PRO A 30 3.48 16.91 20.31
CA PRO A 30 2.86 16.80 18.98
C PRO A 30 3.92 16.54 17.90
N VAL A 31 3.73 15.49 17.12
CA VAL A 31 4.65 15.11 16.05
C VAL A 31 4.48 16.07 14.88
N ASP A 32 5.60 16.59 14.37
CA ASP A 32 5.60 17.49 13.23
C ASP A 32 5.37 16.76 11.90
N VAL A 33 4.10 16.55 11.55
CA VAL A 33 3.70 15.77 10.36
C VAL A 33 3.43 16.65 9.13
N ALA A 34 3.94 16.22 7.98
CA ALA A 34 3.45 16.63 6.67
C ALA A 34 2.14 15.89 6.33
N SER A 35 1.43 16.36 5.32
CA SER A 35 0.19 15.76 4.83
C SER A 35 0.37 15.18 3.43
N ALA A 36 -0.15 13.98 3.22
CA ALA A 36 -0.41 13.46 1.88
C ALA A 36 -1.59 14.22 1.26
N PHE A 37 -1.63 14.28 -0.08
CA PHE A 37 -2.78 14.84 -0.78
C PHE A 37 -3.93 13.85 -0.90
N LEU A 38 -5.16 14.34 -0.81
CA LEU A 38 -6.33 13.55 -1.19
C LEU A 38 -6.31 13.24 -2.69
N ALA A 39 -6.86 12.09 -3.06
CA ALA A 39 -6.87 11.62 -4.45
C ALA A 39 -7.53 12.60 -5.44
N ASN A 40 -8.46 13.46 -5.00
CA ASN A 40 -9.09 14.47 -5.85
C ASN A 40 -8.23 15.73 -6.10
N GLN A 41 -7.05 15.81 -5.49
CA GLN A 41 -6.06 16.87 -5.71
C GLN A 41 -4.92 16.42 -6.63
N VAL A 42 -4.76 15.11 -6.87
CA VAL A 42 -3.69 14.57 -7.71
C VAL A 42 -4.28 13.64 -8.76
N ARG A 43 -4.33 14.11 -10.01
CA ARG A 43 -4.86 13.36 -11.15
C ARG A 43 -3.73 12.81 -12.00
N LEU A 44 -3.74 11.51 -12.31
CA LEU A 44 -2.77 10.95 -13.25
C LEU A 44 -3.03 11.44 -14.68
N LEU A 45 -1.95 11.64 -15.44
CA LEU A 45 -2.01 11.97 -16.85
C LEU A 45 -1.74 10.73 -17.73
N PRO A 46 -2.27 10.69 -18.97
CA PRO A 46 -1.92 9.67 -19.94
C PRO A 46 -0.42 9.61 -20.23
N GLY A 47 0.04 8.46 -20.72
CA GLY A 47 1.43 8.27 -21.14
C GLY A 47 2.33 7.59 -20.10
N SER A 48 1.75 6.94 -19.08
CA SER A 48 2.49 6.08 -18.13
C SER A 48 1.78 4.75 -17.94
N PRO A 49 2.50 3.67 -17.57
CA PRO A 49 1.87 2.39 -17.25
C PRO A 49 0.87 2.50 -16.08
N PHE A 50 1.12 3.41 -15.12
CA PHE A 50 0.19 3.70 -14.02
C PHE A 50 -1.19 4.17 -14.50
N TYR A 51 -1.23 5.11 -15.44
CA TYR A 51 -2.48 5.58 -16.02
C TYR A 51 -3.22 4.45 -16.76
N VAL A 52 -2.50 3.60 -17.49
CA VAL A 52 -3.09 2.45 -18.19
C VAL A 52 -3.79 1.50 -17.21
N ARG A 53 -3.13 1.10 -16.12
CA ARG A 53 -3.72 0.20 -15.12
C ARG A 53 -4.89 0.85 -14.37
N GLN A 54 -4.80 2.14 -14.06
CA GLN A 54 -5.92 2.89 -13.49
C GLN A 54 -7.15 2.89 -14.41
N GLU A 55 -6.97 3.13 -15.71
CA GLU A 55 -8.09 3.12 -16.65
C GLU A 55 -8.68 1.72 -16.86
N LEU A 56 -7.86 0.65 -16.87
CA LEU A 56 -8.33 -0.74 -16.96
C LEU A 56 -9.22 -1.11 -15.78
N HIS A 57 -8.83 -0.74 -14.56
CA HIS A 57 -9.68 -0.95 -13.39
C HIS A 57 -10.91 -0.06 -13.43
N ARG A 58 -10.75 1.23 -13.75
CA ARG A 58 -11.87 2.20 -13.79
C ARG A 58 -12.96 1.80 -14.77
N LYS A 59 -12.61 1.24 -15.94
CA LYS A 59 -13.55 0.87 -17.01
C LYS A 59 -13.92 -0.60 -17.04
N GLY A 60 -13.06 -1.47 -16.48
CA GLY A 60 -13.19 -2.92 -16.51
C GLY A 60 -13.34 -3.49 -15.11
N VAL A 61 -12.23 -3.91 -14.51
CA VAL A 61 -12.21 -4.75 -13.29
C VAL A 61 -13.02 -4.17 -12.13
N LEU A 62 -12.83 -2.91 -11.76
CA LEU A 62 -13.59 -2.30 -10.65
C LEU A 62 -15.02 -1.96 -11.07
N ALA A 63 -15.24 -1.61 -12.34
CA ALA A 63 -16.56 -1.31 -12.88
C ALA A 63 -17.45 -2.56 -13.03
N SER A 64 -16.87 -3.75 -13.15
CA SER A 64 -17.62 -5.00 -13.31
C SER A 64 -18.24 -5.53 -12.02
N TYR A 65 -17.83 -5.03 -10.85
CA TYR A 65 -18.44 -5.41 -9.58
C TYR A 65 -19.91 -4.96 -9.52
N ASP A 66 -20.77 -5.88 -9.08
CA ASP A 66 -22.18 -5.68 -8.78
C ASP A 66 -22.32 -5.30 -7.29
N PRO A 67 -22.73 -4.06 -6.99
CA PRO A 67 -22.95 -3.61 -5.61
C PRO A 67 -23.92 -4.48 -4.82
N ASP A 68 -24.91 -5.10 -5.48
CA ASP A 68 -25.91 -5.90 -4.78
C ASP A 68 -25.38 -7.28 -4.34
N LYS A 69 -24.41 -7.85 -5.08
CA LYS A 69 -23.68 -9.05 -4.63
C LYS A 69 -22.79 -8.76 -3.41
N LEU A 70 -22.18 -7.57 -3.35
CA LEU A 70 -21.42 -7.13 -2.17
C LEU A 70 -22.33 -6.96 -0.94
N LEU A 71 -23.55 -6.44 -1.13
CA LEU A 71 -24.53 -6.26 -0.06
C LEU A 71 -25.20 -7.55 0.40
N TYR A 72 -25.13 -8.62 -0.39
CA TYR A 72 -25.82 -9.89 -0.13
C TYR A 72 -25.68 -10.38 1.32
N PRO A 73 -24.47 -10.60 1.87
CA PRO A 73 -24.31 -11.12 3.24
C PRO A 73 -24.86 -10.18 4.32
N TYR A 74 -24.81 -8.87 4.11
CA TYR A 74 -25.34 -7.88 5.05
C TYR A 74 -26.86 -7.91 5.10
N ARG A 75 -27.51 -7.97 3.93
CA ARG A 75 -28.97 -8.08 3.82
C ARG A 75 -29.50 -9.40 4.40
N VAL A 76 -28.79 -10.51 4.17
CA VAL A 76 -29.11 -11.81 4.79
C VAL A 76 -29.13 -11.69 6.32
N LEU A 77 -28.06 -11.14 6.92
CA LEU A 77 -27.97 -11.00 8.37
C LEU A 77 -29.04 -10.03 8.92
N ALA A 78 -29.26 -8.92 8.22
CA ALA A 78 -30.24 -7.89 8.58
C ALA A 78 -31.70 -8.28 8.27
N LYS A 79 -31.94 -9.46 7.70
CA LYS A 79 -33.25 -9.96 7.24
C LYS A 79 -33.97 -8.99 6.29
N LEU A 80 -33.19 -8.30 5.45
CA LEU A 80 -33.69 -7.39 4.42
C LEU A 80 -33.82 -8.13 3.08
N PRO A 81 -34.78 -7.75 2.21
CA PRO A 81 -34.94 -8.37 0.91
C PRO A 81 -33.70 -8.13 0.03
N GLN A 82 -33.33 -9.16 -0.75
CA GLN A 82 -32.34 -9.01 -1.81
C GLN A 82 -32.96 -8.29 -3.01
N LYS A 83 -32.11 -7.71 -3.85
CA LYS A 83 -32.53 -7.25 -5.16
C LYS A 83 -32.89 -8.44 -6.04
N GLU A 84 -33.91 -8.27 -6.88
CA GLU A 84 -34.33 -9.29 -7.85
C GLU A 84 -33.14 -9.79 -8.69
N GLY A 85 -33.00 -11.12 -8.80
CA GLY A 85 -31.91 -11.78 -9.52
C GLY A 85 -30.61 -11.99 -8.73
N ILE A 86 -30.52 -11.53 -7.48
CA ILE A 86 -29.33 -11.75 -6.63
C ILE A 86 -29.59 -12.89 -5.64
N GLU A 87 -29.00 -14.06 -5.94
CA GLU A 87 -29.16 -15.29 -5.15
C GLU A 87 -27.96 -15.60 -4.25
N SER A 88 -26.80 -14.98 -4.51
CA SER A 88 -25.57 -15.19 -3.75
C SER A 88 -24.66 -13.96 -3.79
N GLY A 89 -23.71 -13.92 -2.85
CA GLY A 89 -22.58 -12.98 -2.88
C GLY A 89 -21.48 -13.43 -3.85
N TYR A 90 -20.31 -12.80 -3.76
CA TYR A 90 -19.15 -13.21 -4.54
C TYR A 90 -18.55 -14.54 -4.05
N ASP A 91 -18.14 -15.39 -4.99
CA ASP A 91 -17.48 -16.66 -4.69
C ASP A 91 -16.08 -16.45 -4.09
N GLY A 92 -15.55 -17.48 -3.42
CA GLY A 92 -14.26 -17.44 -2.75
C GLY A 92 -14.39 -17.11 -1.25
N TRP A 93 -13.44 -16.35 -0.71
CA TRP A 93 -13.39 -16.11 0.73
C TRP A 93 -14.50 -15.16 1.23
N ASP A 94 -15.09 -14.33 0.36
CA ASP A 94 -16.17 -13.39 0.68
C ASP A 94 -17.54 -14.04 0.87
N SER A 95 -17.76 -15.26 0.38
CA SER A 95 -18.92 -16.09 0.75
C SER A 95 -18.58 -17.12 1.84
N GLY A 96 -17.29 -17.36 2.08
CA GLY A 96 -16.76 -18.29 3.08
C GLY A 96 -16.39 -17.62 4.41
N PHE A 97 -15.13 -17.79 4.83
CA PHE A 97 -14.65 -17.46 6.17
C PHE A 97 -14.29 -15.98 6.38
N LEU A 98 -14.20 -15.16 5.32
CA LEU A 98 -13.95 -13.71 5.36
C LEU A 98 -15.16 -12.88 4.91
N ARG A 99 -16.37 -13.39 5.17
CA ARG A 99 -17.59 -12.84 4.60
C ARG A 99 -17.75 -11.33 4.78
N GLY A 100 -17.83 -10.58 3.68
CA GLY A 100 -18.03 -9.13 3.65
C GLY A 100 -16.74 -8.31 3.48
N HIS A 101 -15.55 -8.93 3.49
CA HIS A 101 -14.29 -8.20 3.33
C HIS A 101 -14.19 -7.47 1.99
N MET A 102 -14.73 -8.04 0.91
CA MET A 102 -14.72 -7.40 -0.41
C MET A 102 -15.59 -6.15 -0.47
N THR A 103 -16.64 -6.06 0.35
CA THR A 103 -17.47 -4.84 0.42
C THR A 103 -16.67 -3.67 0.95
N GLY A 104 -15.85 -3.91 1.98
CA GLY A 104 -14.93 -2.90 2.51
C GLY A 104 -13.88 -2.47 1.50
N HIS A 105 -13.20 -3.44 0.87
CA HIS A 105 -12.21 -3.18 -0.18
C HIS A 105 -12.81 -2.42 -1.37
N TYR A 106 -14.00 -2.80 -1.82
CA TYR A 106 -14.70 -2.12 -2.91
C TYR A 106 -15.06 -0.69 -2.56
N LEU A 107 -15.58 -0.44 -1.34
CA LEU A 107 -15.88 0.92 -0.89
C LEU A 107 -14.62 1.80 -0.90
N SER A 108 -13.48 1.31 -0.41
CA SER A 108 -12.20 2.02 -0.47
C SER A 108 -11.78 2.31 -1.92
N ALA A 109 -11.74 1.27 -2.76
CA ALA A 109 -11.32 1.35 -4.16
C ALA A 109 -12.21 2.31 -4.97
N ALA A 110 -13.53 2.15 -4.90
CA ALA A 110 -14.49 2.95 -5.65
C ALA A 110 -14.50 4.41 -5.17
N SER A 111 -14.40 4.66 -3.86
CA SER A 111 -14.35 6.03 -3.32
C SER A 111 -13.11 6.77 -3.82
N ARG A 112 -11.94 6.13 -3.76
CA ARG A 112 -10.69 6.70 -4.25
C ARG A 112 -10.69 6.85 -5.77
N MET A 113 -11.20 5.86 -6.50
CA MET A 113 -11.31 5.93 -7.97
C MET A 113 -12.24 7.07 -8.42
N ALA A 114 -13.36 7.28 -7.72
CA ALA A 114 -14.26 8.42 -7.96
C ALA A 114 -13.51 9.75 -7.79
N ALA A 115 -12.71 9.90 -6.73
CA ALA A 115 -11.92 11.10 -6.48
C ALA A 115 -10.78 11.30 -7.49
N ALA A 116 -9.98 10.26 -7.76
CA ALA A 116 -8.81 10.32 -8.64
C ALA A 116 -9.18 10.66 -10.08
N THR A 117 -10.36 10.20 -10.55
CA THR A 117 -10.73 10.25 -11.98
C THR A 117 -11.93 11.16 -12.25
N GLY A 118 -12.71 11.51 -11.22
CA GLY A 118 -13.98 12.23 -11.36
C GLY A 118 -15.14 11.34 -11.82
N SER A 119 -15.03 10.02 -11.67
CA SER A 119 -16.06 9.07 -12.13
C SER A 119 -17.35 9.20 -11.33
N LEU A 120 -18.44 9.59 -12.00
CA LEU A 120 -19.78 9.63 -11.40
C LEU A 120 -20.32 8.22 -11.11
N LEU A 121 -20.00 7.22 -11.93
CA LEU A 121 -20.39 5.83 -11.71
C LEU A 121 -19.99 5.35 -10.31
N PHE A 122 -18.72 5.57 -9.93
CA PHE A 122 -18.24 5.12 -8.63
C PHE A 122 -18.77 5.98 -7.49
N ARG A 123 -18.97 7.29 -7.72
CA ARG A 123 -19.66 8.17 -6.75
C ARG A 123 -21.05 7.64 -6.42
N ASP A 124 -21.82 7.27 -7.44
CA ASP A 124 -23.19 6.79 -7.27
C ASP A 124 -23.22 5.40 -6.59
N ARG A 125 -22.33 4.48 -7.00
CA ARG A 125 -22.22 3.16 -6.38
C ARG A 125 -21.79 3.22 -4.91
N VAL A 126 -20.84 4.09 -4.56
CA VAL A 126 -20.42 4.30 -3.17
C VAL A 126 -21.59 4.82 -2.34
N ASN A 127 -22.31 5.84 -2.82
CA ASN A 127 -23.46 6.38 -2.10
C ASN A 127 -24.58 5.34 -1.94
N TYR A 128 -24.83 4.52 -2.96
CA TYR A 128 -25.77 3.41 -2.90
C TYR A 128 -25.37 2.39 -1.84
N LEU A 129 -24.13 1.88 -1.88
CA LEU A 129 -23.62 0.90 -0.91
C LEU A 129 -23.71 1.43 0.53
N VAL A 130 -23.30 2.68 0.76
CA VAL A 130 -23.39 3.31 2.09
C VAL A 130 -24.85 3.36 2.57
N GLY A 131 -25.77 3.79 1.70
CA GLY A 131 -27.20 3.87 2.05
C GLY A 131 -27.80 2.51 2.40
N GLU A 132 -27.44 1.46 1.66
CA GLU A 132 -27.92 0.10 1.91
C GLU A 132 -27.27 -0.52 3.16
N LEU A 133 -25.99 -0.28 3.40
CA LEU A 133 -25.31 -0.69 4.63
C LEU A 133 -25.89 0.01 5.87
N ALA A 134 -26.25 1.29 5.76
CA ALA A 134 -26.92 2.01 6.84
C ALA A 134 -28.28 1.37 7.19
N LYS A 135 -29.09 1.03 6.18
CA LYS A 135 -30.35 0.29 6.39
C LYS A 135 -30.11 -1.07 7.05
N CYS A 136 -29.05 -1.78 6.67
CA CYS A 136 -28.68 -3.04 7.34
C CYS A 136 -28.32 -2.79 8.82
N GLN A 137 -27.48 -1.79 9.11
CA GLN A 137 -27.07 -1.43 10.48
C GLN A 137 -28.28 -1.03 11.35
N GLU A 138 -29.25 -0.31 10.76
CA GLU A 138 -30.52 0.05 11.42
C GLU A 138 -31.40 -1.17 11.68
N SER A 139 -31.62 -2.02 10.67
CA SER A 139 -32.47 -3.23 10.78
C SER A 139 -31.92 -4.25 11.77
N LEU A 140 -30.59 -4.39 11.86
CA LEU A 140 -29.95 -5.22 12.87
C LEU A 140 -30.32 -4.76 14.29
N ASN A 141 -30.44 -3.44 14.51
CA ASN A 141 -30.77 -2.84 15.80
C ASN A 141 -29.87 -3.33 16.96
N LEU A 142 -28.56 -3.46 16.66
CA LEU A 142 -27.53 -3.97 17.57
C LEU A 142 -26.53 -2.86 17.97
N ASP A 143 -27.03 -1.70 18.40
CA ASP A 143 -26.22 -0.62 18.97
C ASP A 143 -25.04 -0.16 18.08
N GLY A 144 -25.22 -0.19 16.75
CA GLY A 144 -24.20 0.22 15.78
C GLY A 144 -23.39 -0.91 15.13
N TYR A 145 -23.63 -2.17 15.49
CA TYR A 145 -22.99 -3.31 14.83
C TYR A 145 -23.30 -3.37 13.33
N LEU A 146 -22.27 -3.63 12.52
CA LEU A 146 -22.41 -3.92 11.09
C LEU A 146 -21.29 -4.87 10.65
N ALA A 147 -21.67 -6.01 10.09
CA ALA A 147 -20.77 -6.94 9.40
C ALA A 147 -21.61 -7.86 8.49
N GLY A 148 -20.95 -8.62 7.60
CA GLY A 148 -21.61 -9.65 6.80
C GLY A 148 -21.95 -10.93 7.60
N PHE A 149 -21.69 -10.96 8.91
CA PHE A 149 -21.83 -12.13 9.77
C PHE A 149 -22.28 -11.76 11.19
N SER A 150 -22.72 -12.75 11.97
CA SER A 150 -23.23 -12.59 13.33
C SER A 150 -22.17 -12.15 14.33
N THR A 151 -22.57 -11.47 15.42
CA THR A 151 -21.70 -11.11 16.55
C THR A 151 -21.05 -12.32 17.22
N ALA A 152 -21.59 -13.52 16.98
CA ALA A 152 -21.09 -14.80 17.45
C ALA A 152 -19.59 -15.02 17.16
N ALA A 153 -19.07 -14.49 16.05
CA ALA A 153 -17.64 -14.57 15.74
C ALA A 153 -16.76 -13.84 16.78
N PHE A 154 -17.22 -12.69 17.27
CA PHE A 154 -16.54 -11.95 18.33
C PHE A 154 -16.75 -12.61 19.70
N ASP A 155 -17.95 -13.13 19.96
CA ASP A 155 -18.25 -13.89 21.18
C ASP A 155 -17.34 -15.12 21.32
N GLN A 156 -17.06 -15.81 20.21
CA GLN A 156 -16.11 -16.93 20.19
C GLN A 156 -14.68 -16.48 20.48
N LEU A 157 -14.21 -15.37 19.89
CA LEU A 157 -12.89 -14.80 20.18
C LEU A 157 -12.73 -14.40 21.66
N GLU A 158 -13.81 -13.95 22.29
CA GLU A 158 -13.87 -13.60 23.72
C GLU A 158 -13.90 -14.82 24.64
N GLY A 159 -13.98 -16.03 24.08
CA GLY A 159 -13.99 -17.30 24.83
C GLY A 159 -15.36 -17.67 25.38
N LYS A 160 -16.47 -17.14 24.84
CA LYS A 160 -17.81 -17.54 25.27
C LYS A 160 -18.10 -18.99 24.82
N PRO A 161 -18.49 -19.89 25.75
CA PRO A 161 -18.65 -21.30 25.43
C PRO A 161 -19.89 -21.57 24.56
N GLY A 162 -19.79 -22.55 23.67
CA GLY A 162 -20.92 -23.04 22.87
C GLY A 162 -21.41 -22.10 21.76
N VAL A 163 -20.63 -21.07 21.42
CA VAL A 163 -20.97 -20.12 20.35
C VAL A 163 -20.47 -20.61 18.99
N ASP A 164 -21.37 -20.62 18.01
CA ASP A 164 -21.04 -20.92 16.61
C ASP A 164 -20.81 -19.63 15.81
N ALA A 165 -19.56 -19.39 15.38
CA ALA A 165 -19.20 -18.26 14.54
C ALA A 165 -19.60 -18.41 13.05
N GLY A 166 -20.22 -19.53 12.67
CA GLY A 166 -20.63 -19.78 11.29
C GLY A 166 -19.43 -19.90 10.33
N GLY A 167 -18.31 -20.44 10.83
CA GLY A 167 -17.07 -20.61 10.06
C GLY A 167 -16.26 -19.34 9.81
N ILE A 168 -16.66 -18.20 10.40
CA ILE A 168 -15.93 -16.94 10.26
C ILE A 168 -14.58 -17.01 10.98
N VAL A 169 -13.55 -16.49 10.31
CA VAL A 169 -12.18 -16.37 10.82
C VAL A 169 -11.76 -14.91 10.69
N VAL A 170 -10.89 -14.43 11.58
CA VAL A 170 -10.34 -13.06 11.60
C VAL A 170 -11.42 -11.95 11.48
N PRO A 171 -12.47 -11.97 12.34
CA PRO A 171 -13.61 -11.05 12.21
C PRO A 171 -13.22 -9.56 12.34
N TYR A 172 -12.19 -9.23 13.13
CA TYR A 172 -11.68 -7.86 13.24
C TYR A 172 -11.03 -7.36 11.94
N TYR A 173 -10.33 -8.23 11.19
CA TYR A 173 -9.82 -7.88 9.85
C TYR A 173 -10.95 -7.44 8.92
N THR A 174 -12.08 -8.17 8.94
CA THR A 174 -13.20 -7.91 8.03
C THR A 174 -13.89 -6.59 8.37
N VAL A 175 -14.22 -6.34 9.64
CA VAL A 175 -14.85 -5.08 10.04
C VAL A 175 -13.92 -3.89 9.83
N GLN A 176 -12.60 -4.08 9.96
CA GLN A 176 -11.62 -3.05 9.62
C GLN A 176 -11.72 -2.63 8.14
N LYS A 177 -11.89 -3.56 7.20
CA LYS A 177 -12.06 -3.21 5.77
C LYS A 177 -13.33 -2.40 5.56
N VAL A 178 -14.43 -2.80 6.18
CA VAL A 178 -15.72 -2.08 6.08
C VAL A 178 -15.59 -0.67 6.63
N MET A 179 -15.02 -0.52 7.83
CA MET A 179 -14.80 0.80 8.43
C MET A 179 -13.90 1.67 7.56
N SER A 180 -12.82 1.11 7.00
CA SER A 180 -11.89 1.86 6.14
C SER A 180 -12.57 2.34 4.87
N GLY A 181 -13.37 1.48 4.23
CA GLY A 181 -14.16 1.86 3.05
C GLY A 181 -15.21 2.93 3.33
N LEU A 182 -15.83 2.91 4.50
CA LEU A 182 -16.77 3.95 4.94
C LEU A 182 -16.06 5.29 5.20
N LEU A 183 -14.89 5.28 5.84
CA LEU A 183 -14.09 6.51 6.01
C LEU A 183 -13.58 7.05 4.67
N ASP A 184 -13.22 6.18 3.73
CA ASP A 184 -12.85 6.57 2.37
C ASP A 184 -14.04 7.17 1.61
N ALA A 185 -15.25 6.62 1.76
CA ALA A 185 -16.47 7.19 1.19
C ALA A 185 -16.75 8.60 1.75
N HIS A 186 -16.49 8.80 3.05
CA HIS A 186 -16.56 10.13 3.65
C HIS A 186 -15.50 11.08 3.06
N ALA A 187 -14.23 10.68 3.08
CA ALA A 187 -13.10 11.52 2.68
C ALA A 187 -13.11 11.90 1.18
N TYR A 188 -13.45 10.95 0.31
CA TYR A 188 -13.28 11.11 -1.14
C TYR A 188 -14.58 11.43 -1.88
N VAL A 189 -15.73 10.99 -1.36
CA VAL A 189 -17.04 11.22 -1.97
C VAL A 189 -17.86 12.26 -1.20
N GLY A 190 -17.48 12.57 0.05
CA GLY A 190 -18.18 13.53 0.91
C GLY A 190 -19.43 12.96 1.55
N ASN A 191 -19.55 11.63 1.64
CA ASN A 191 -20.74 10.98 2.20
C ASN A 191 -20.72 11.08 3.75
N LYS A 192 -21.65 11.86 4.31
CA LYS A 192 -21.76 12.06 5.77
C LYS A 192 -22.38 10.85 6.49
N GLN A 193 -23.28 10.12 5.82
CA GLN A 193 -23.88 8.90 6.38
C GLN A 193 -22.82 7.81 6.56
N ALA A 194 -21.82 7.74 5.67
CA ALA A 194 -20.70 6.81 5.81
C ALA A 194 -19.92 7.03 7.12
N LEU A 195 -19.66 8.30 7.48
CA LEU A 195 -19.02 8.65 8.74
C LEU A 195 -19.88 8.27 9.96
N ASP A 196 -21.19 8.48 9.89
CA ASP A 196 -22.12 8.08 10.96
C ASP A 196 -22.09 6.55 11.18
N VAL A 197 -22.24 5.77 10.10
CA VAL A 197 -22.19 4.30 10.14
C VAL A 197 -20.87 3.82 10.74
N ALA A 198 -19.73 4.36 10.28
CA ALA A 198 -18.41 4.00 10.81
C ALA A 198 -18.23 4.41 12.28
N THR A 199 -18.75 5.56 12.69
CA THR A 199 -18.70 6.03 14.08
C THR A 199 -19.49 5.10 15.00
N ARG A 200 -20.68 4.68 14.58
CA ARG A 200 -21.51 3.73 15.32
C ARG A 200 -20.85 2.35 15.42
N MET A 201 -20.21 1.88 14.35
CA MET A 201 -19.38 0.66 14.40
C MET A 201 -18.24 0.79 15.41
N ALA A 202 -17.49 1.89 15.37
CA ALA A 202 -16.38 2.14 16.28
C ALA A 202 -16.85 2.16 17.74
N ASN A 203 -17.96 2.84 18.04
CA ASN A 203 -18.53 2.90 19.38
C ASN A 203 -18.99 1.51 19.88
N TYR A 204 -19.58 0.69 18.99
CA TYR A 204 -19.94 -0.69 19.32
C TYR A 204 -18.71 -1.52 19.73
N PHE A 205 -17.65 -1.48 18.92
CA PHE A 205 -16.44 -2.27 19.20
C PHE A 205 -15.64 -1.71 20.38
N GLU A 206 -15.59 -0.39 20.57
CA GLU A 206 -14.97 0.23 21.74
C GLU A 206 -15.66 -0.24 23.03
N LYS A 207 -16.99 -0.11 23.12
CA LYS A 207 -17.78 -0.59 24.27
C LYS A 207 -17.57 -2.07 24.54
N ARG A 208 -17.47 -2.88 23.48
CA ARG A 208 -17.25 -4.32 23.57
C ARG A 208 -15.87 -4.66 24.12
N LEU A 209 -14.83 -3.98 23.63
CA LEU A 209 -13.45 -4.16 24.10
C LEU A 209 -13.24 -3.63 25.52
N ALA A 210 -13.84 -2.49 25.87
CA ALA A 210 -13.76 -1.89 27.20
C ALA A 210 -14.37 -2.77 28.30
N ALA A 211 -15.21 -3.74 27.94
CA ALA A 211 -15.80 -4.70 28.88
C ALA A 211 -14.89 -5.91 29.18
N LEU A 212 -13.78 -6.07 28.46
CA LEU A 212 -12.85 -7.18 28.61
C LEU A 212 -11.69 -6.82 29.54
N ASP A 213 -11.19 -7.79 30.28
CA ASP A 213 -9.96 -7.61 31.05
C ASP A 213 -8.72 -7.65 30.14
N ALA A 214 -7.59 -7.15 30.67
CA ALA A 214 -6.34 -7.08 29.91
C ALA A 214 -5.85 -8.45 29.42
N ALA A 215 -6.10 -9.53 30.17
CA ALA A 215 -5.67 -10.87 29.80
C ALA A 215 -6.55 -11.46 28.69
N GLN A 216 -7.85 -11.14 28.66
CA GLN A 216 -8.75 -11.47 27.55
C GLN A 216 -8.31 -10.77 26.27
N ILE A 217 -8.02 -9.46 26.34
CA ILE A 217 -7.53 -8.69 25.18
C ILE A 217 -6.19 -9.26 24.69
N ASP A 218 -5.25 -9.56 25.58
CA ASP A 218 -3.96 -10.16 25.19
C ASP A 218 -4.13 -11.50 24.51
N ARG A 219 -4.99 -12.39 25.02
CA ARG A 219 -5.27 -13.68 24.38
C ARG A 219 -5.91 -13.49 23.01
N MET A 220 -6.90 -12.60 22.91
CA MET A 220 -7.65 -12.37 21.68
C MET A 220 -6.80 -11.75 20.57
N PHE A 221 -5.83 -10.89 20.91
CA PHE A 221 -4.97 -10.20 19.95
C PHE A 221 -3.53 -10.74 19.93
N ARG A 222 -3.33 -11.98 20.37
CA ARG A 222 -2.06 -12.70 20.20
C ARG A 222 -1.99 -13.25 18.77
N THR A 223 -1.01 -12.82 17.98
CA THR A 223 -0.84 -13.23 16.56
C THR A 223 0.52 -13.87 16.27
N ASP A 224 1.29 -14.26 17.29
CA ASP A 224 2.61 -14.90 17.18
C ASP A 224 2.61 -16.40 17.58
N GLY A 225 1.45 -16.99 17.88
CA GLY A 225 1.32 -18.40 18.27
C GLY A 225 1.10 -19.37 17.12
N ASP A 226 0.62 -18.89 15.96
CA ASP A 226 0.39 -19.65 14.73
C ASP A 226 0.88 -18.80 13.55
N ARG A 227 1.36 -19.45 12.47
CA ARG A 227 1.78 -18.75 11.26
C ARG A 227 0.62 -18.08 10.53
N ASN A 228 -0.61 -18.59 10.68
CA ASN A 228 -1.84 -18.05 10.10
C ASN A 228 -2.86 -17.78 11.22
N PRO A 229 -2.69 -16.68 11.99
CA PRO A 229 -3.46 -16.44 13.20
C PRO A 229 -4.93 -16.16 12.90
N LYS A 230 -5.83 -16.98 13.46
CA LYS A 230 -7.30 -16.77 13.38
C LYS A 230 -7.79 -15.48 14.08
N THR A 231 -6.90 -14.86 14.83
CA THR A 231 -7.05 -13.65 15.64
C THR A 231 -6.55 -12.38 14.93
N GLU A 232 -6.09 -12.47 13.67
CA GLU A 232 -5.72 -11.29 12.88
C GLU A 232 -6.86 -10.24 12.89
N PHE A 233 -6.44 -8.99 13.11
CA PHE A 233 -7.34 -7.84 13.22
C PHE A 233 -7.05 -6.75 12.18
N GLY A 234 -6.24 -7.06 11.16
CA GLY A 234 -5.84 -6.09 10.14
C GLY A 234 -5.27 -4.80 10.76
N ALA A 235 -5.62 -3.65 10.18
CA ALA A 235 -5.16 -2.34 10.63
C ALA A 235 -6.21 -1.63 11.51
N MET A 236 -6.80 -2.30 12.51
CA MET A 236 -7.86 -1.70 13.35
C MET A 236 -7.38 -0.41 14.06
N SER A 237 -6.13 -0.39 14.52
CA SER A 237 -5.51 0.82 15.10
C SER A 237 -5.45 1.98 14.09
N ASP A 238 -5.19 1.71 12.80
CA ASP A 238 -5.15 2.73 11.73
C ASP A 238 -6.54 3.36 11.53
N VAL A 239 -7.58 2.53 11.34
CA VAL A 239 -8.93 3.04 11.01
C VAL A 239 -9.57 3.80 12.19
N LEU A 240 -9.34 3.34 13.42
CA LEU A 240 -9.81 4.03 14.63
C LEU A 240 -9.07 5.35 14.86
N THR A 241 -7.77 5.39 14.56
CA THR A 241 -6.97 6.63 14.60
C THR A 241 -7.44 7.63 13.54
N GLU A 242 -7.73 7.19 12.31
CA GLU A 242 -8.31 8.07 11.28
C GLU A 242 -9.67 8.62 11.71
N LEU A 243 -10.52 7.78 12.32
CA LEU A 243 -11.80 8.25 12.86
C LEU A 243 -11.60 9.30 13.98
N PHE A 244 -10.64 9.09 14.89
CA PHE A 244 -10.27 10.09 15.89
C PHE A 244 -9.80 11.40 15.24
N LYS A 245 -8.99 11.36 14.17
CA LYS A 245 -8.55 12.58 13.48
C LYS A 245 -9.72 13.41 12.96
N ILE A 246 -10.80 12.76 12.53
CA ILE A 246 -12.03 13.39 12.01
C ILE A 246 -12.91 13.88 13.17
N GLY A 247 -13.32 12.98 14.06
CA GLY A 247 -14.36 13.24 15.08
C GLY A 247 -13.84 13.81 16.40
N LYS A 248 -12.54 13.67 16.68
CA LYS A 248 -11.86 14.09 17.93
C LYS A 248 -12.41 13.45 19.20
N ASP A 249 -13.13 12.33 19.10
CA ASP A 249 -13.60 11.57 20.27
C ASP A 249 -12.45 10.71 20.83
N PRO A 250 -11.93 11.01 22.04
CA PRO A 250 -10.76 10.33 22.59
C PRO A 250 -10.96 8.81 22.77
N ARG A 251 -12.21 8.34 22.85
CA ARG A 251 -12.52 6.90 22.96
C ARG A 251 -12.05 6.12 21.74
N HIS A 252 -12.06 6.72 20.55
CA HIS A 252 -11.59 6.05 19.34
C HIS A 252 -10.07 5.85 19.35
N LEU A 253 -9.32 6.83 19.86
CA LEU A 253 -7.87 6.68 20.02
C LEU A 253 -7.53 5.68 21.13
N GLU A 254 -8.29 5.67 22.22
CA GLU A 254 -8.10 4.68 23.28
C GLU A 254 -8.39 3.25 22.79
N ALA A 255 -9.47 3.06 22.02
CA ALA A 255 -9.75 1.79 21.37
C ALA A 255 -8.64 1.39 20.38
N ALA A 256 -8.05 2.35 19.65
CA ALA A 256 -6.92 2.09 18.74
C ALA A 256 -5.72 1.50 19.50
N ARG A 257 -5.38 2.07 20.66
CA ARG A 257 -4.27 1.61 21.51
C ARG A 257 -4.45 0.18 22.02
N MET A 258 -5.69 -0.30 22.19
CA MET A 258 -5.94 -1.69 22.60
C MET A 258 -5.40 -2.72 21.60
N PHE A 259 -5.25 -2.34 20.33
CA PHE A 259 -4.66 -3.19 19.28
C PHE A 259 -3.13 -3.12 19.20
N ASN A 260 -2.49 -2.11 19.80
CA ASN A 260 -1.04 -1.96 19.84
C ASN A 260 -0.46 -2.82 20.98
N ARG A 261 -0.24 -4.11 20.72
CA ARG A 261 0.12 -5.07 21.78
C ARG A 261 1.60 -5.01 22.18
N ALA A 262 1.88 -4.99 23.49
CA ALA A 262 3.22 -4.89 24.04
C ALA A 262 4.19 -6.00 23.58
N TRP A 263 3.68 -7.21 23.32
CA TRP A 263 4.50 -8.34 22.83
C TRP A 263 5.07 -8.09 21.43
N PHE A 264 4.41 -7.25 20.62
CA PHE A 264 4.87 -6.84 19.31
C PHE A 264 5.65 -5.53 19.39
N VAL A 265 5.08 -4.51 20.06
CA VAL A 265 5.66 -3.17 20.15
C VAL A 265 6.99 -3.15 20.93
N GLY A 266 7.08 -3.87 22.05
CA GLY A 266 8.25 -3.85 22.93
C GLY A 266 9.55 -4.29 22.22
N PRO A 267 9.62 -5.51 21.65
CA PRO A 267 10.80 -5.97 20.92
C PRO A 267 11.16 -5.05 19.74
N LEU A 268 10.16 -4.55 19.00
CA LEU A 268 10.40 -3.63 17.89
C LEU A 268 10.98 -2.30 18.37
N ALA A 269 10.52 -1.76 19.48
CA ALA A 269 11.09 -0.55 20.07
C ALA A 269 12.56 -0.76 20.45
N GLU A 270 12.96 -1.94 20.90
CA GLU A 270 14.37 -2.27 21.16
C GLU A 270 15.17 -2.63 19.90
N GLY A 271 14.52 -2.65 18.73
CA GLY A 271 15.15 -2.98 17.45
C GLY A 271 15.42 -4.48 17.28
N GLU A 272 14.74 -5.32 18.07
CA GLU A 272 14.83 -6.77 17.97
C GLU A 272 13.97 -7.29 16.80
N ASP A 273 14.58 -8.13 15.97
CA ASP A 273 13.91 -8.78 14.86
C ASP A 273 13.35 -10.14 15.29
N ARG A 274 12.07 -10.14 15.70
CA ARG A 274 11.31 -11.36 16.05
C ARG A 274 10.25 -11.69 14.99
N LEU A 275 10.48 -11.29 13.74
CA LEU A 275 9.48 -11.42 12.67
C LEU A 275 9.44 -12.81 12.05
N GLY A 276 10.53 -13.58 12.11
CA GLY A 276 10.62 -14.88 11.45
C GLY A 276 9.52 -15.86 11.88
N GLY A 277 8.80 -16.40 10.90
CA GLY A 277 7.66 -17.29 11.09
C GLY A 277 6.31 -16.59 11.28
N LEU A 278 6.29 -15.26 11.46
CA LEU A 278 5.03 -14.51 11.55
C LEU A 278 4.39 -14.32 10.17
N HIS A 279 3.06 -14.28 10.12
CA HIS A 279 2.32 -13.86 8.92
C HIS A 279 2.70 -12.41 8.56
N ALA A 280 3.24 -12.18 7.37
CA ALA A 280 3.78 -10.89 7.00
C ALA A 280 2.69 -9.81 6.94
N ASN A 281 1.65 -10.01 6.12
CA ASN A 281 0.61 -9.02 5.93
C ASN A 281 -0.13 -8.63 7.24
N THR A 282 -0.44 -9.59 8.11
CA THR A 282 -0.98 -9.35 9.46
C THR A 282 -0.15 -8.31 10.22
N HIS A 283 1.16 -8.54 10.33
CA HIS A 283 2.01 -7.72 11.19
C HIS A 283 2.39 -6.39 10.53
N ILE A 284 2.47 -6.33 9.19
CA ILE A 284 2.63 -5.06 8.47
C ILE A 284 1.39 -4.18 8.67
N ALA A 285 0.17 -4.74 8.60
CA ALA A 285 -1.06 -3.99 8.85
C ALA A 285 -1.14 -3.45 10.29
N GLN A 286 -0.66 -4.22 11.27
CA GLN A 286 -0.51 -3.75 12.65
C GLN A 286 0.48 -2.58 12.76
N ALA A 287 1.64 -2.69 12.09
CA ALA A 287 2.65 -1.63 12.08
C ALA A 287 2.14 -0.33 11.41
N VAL A 288 1.25 -0.41 10.42
CA VAL A 288 0.57 0.77 9.86
C VAL A 288 -0.24 1.50 10.92
N GLY A 289 -1.05 0.77 11.70
CA GLY A 289 -1.85 1.34 12.77
C GLY A 289 -1.00 1.93 13.90
N LEU A 290 0.06 1.23 14.28
CA LEU A 290 1.06 1.68 15.23
C LEU A 290 1.71 3.01 14.80
N ALA A 291 2.16 3.11 13.55
CA ALA A 291 2.75 4.33 13.03
C ALA A 291 1.75 5.50 13.02
N ASN A 292 0.48 5.21 12.67
CA ASN A 292 -0.54 6.23 12.57
C ASN A 292 -0.94 6.81 13.95
N SER A 293 -1.19 5.93 14.92
CA SER A 293 -1.51 6.32 16.30
C SER A 293 -0.36 7.11 16.93
N ALA A 294 0.88 6.63 16.82
CA ALA A 294 2.07 7.32 17.32
C ALA A 294 2.30 8.70 16.66
N ASN A 295 1.96 8.86 15.38
CA ASN A 295 2.03 10.16 14.71
C ASN A 295 1.01 11.17 15.25
N VAL A 296 -0.05 10.71 15.92
CA VAL A 296 -1.10 11.55 16.51
C VAL A 296 -0.78 11.88 17.97
N ASP A 297 -0.46 10.87 18.78
CA ASP A 297 -0.31 11.05 20.22
C ASP A 297 1.13 11.19 20.71
N GLY A 298 2.12 10.92 19.86
CA GLY A 298 3.53 11.14 20.15
C GLY A 298 4.16 10.11 21.08
N ASP A 299 3.61 8.90 21.21
CA ASP A 299 4.20 7.86 22.05
C ASP A 299 5.63 7.48 21.57
N PRO A 300 6.69 7.72 22.37
CA PRO A 300 8.06 7.52 21.92
C PRO A 300 8.43 6.05 21.66
N VAL A 301 7.78 5.10 22.33
CA VAL A 301 8.00 3.67 22.15
C VAL A 301 7.42 3.23 20.81
N GLU A 302 6.18 3.65 20.52
CA GLU A 302 5.50 3.32 19.26
C GLU A 302 6.14 4.03 18.05
N LEU A 303 6.61 5.28 18.23
CA LEU A 303 7.40 6.00 17.21
C LEU A 303 8.67 5.22 16.82
N LYS A 304 9.40 4.70 17.81
CA LYS A 304 10.62 3.90 17.61
C LYS A 304 10.30 2.52 17.02
N ALA A 305 9.26 1.86 17.53
CA ALA A 305 8.84 0.54 17.09
C ALA A 305 8.40 0.54 15.61
N SER A 306 7.59 1.50 15.19
CA SER A 306 7.16 1.65 13.79
C SER A 306 8.32 1.92 12.83
N GLU A 307 9.27 2.77 13.22
CA GLU A 307 10.49 3.05 12.44
C GLU A 307 11.37 1.78 12.30
N ASN A 308 11.58 1.08 13.42
CA ASN A 308 12.37 -0.14 13.45
C ASN A 308 11.72 -1.26 12.64
N PHE A 309 10.40 -1.45 12.75
CA PHE A 309 9.69 -2.45 11.95
C PHE A 309 9.93 -2.24 10.46
N TRP A 310 9.73 -1.01 9.97
CA TRP A 310 9.97 -0.68 8.57
C TRP A 310 11.41 -0.98 8.15
N ARG A 311 12.39 -0.54 8.96
CA ARG A 311 13.81 -0.76 8.69
C ARG A 311 14.17 -2.25 8.65
N LEU A 312 13.65 -3.04 9.59
CA LEU A 312 13.86 -4.49 9.63
C LEU A 312 13.29 -5.15 8.38
N VAL A 313 12.03 -4.86 8.03
CA VAL A 313 11.39 -5.46 6.85
C VAL A 313 12.11 -5.07 5.55
N VAL A 314 12.40 -3.78 5.35
CA VAL A 314 13.03 -3.29 4.12
C VAL A 314 14.44 -3.83 3.93
N HIS A 315 15.24 -3.89 4.99
CA HIS A 315 16.65 -4.29 4.85
C HIS A 315 16.93 -5.77 5.11
N ARG A 316 16.00 -6.52 5.72
CA ARG A 316 16.25 -7.92 6.10
C ARG A 316 15.23 -8.91 5.55
N HIS A 317 14.05 -8.47 5.13
CA HIS A 317 12.96 -9.37 4.72
C HIS A 317 12.39 -9.06 3.32
N SER A 318 12.96 -8.09 2.59
CA SER A 318 12.43 -7.67 1.29
C SER A 318 13.26 -8.15 0.10
N PHE A 319 12.62 -8.61 -0.97
CA PHE A 319 13.24 -8.95 -2.25
C PHE A 319 13.60 -7.69 -3.05
N ALA A 320 14.30 -7.88 -4.17
CA ALA A 320 14.74 -6.80 -5.06
C ALA A 320 13.58 -5.92 -5.55
N ASN A 321 12.40 -6.48 -5.75
CA ASN A 321 11.22 -5.71 -6.16
C ASN A 321 10.57 -4.88 -5.03
N GLY A 322 11.06 -4.99 -3.79
CA GLY A 322 10.54 -4.30 -2.61
C GLY A 322 9.43 -5.05 -1.86
N GLY A 323 8.96 -6.19 -2.38
CA GLY A 323 8.03 -7.08 -1.70
C GLY A 323 8.72 -7.99 -0.68
N ASN A 324 7.95 -8.75 0.07
CA ASN A 324 8.45 -9.63 1.14
C ASN A 324 7.59 -10.89 1.27
N SER A 325 8.03 -11.80 2.14
CA SER A 325 7.41 -13.08 2.50
C SER A 325 7.57 -14.23 1.50
N PHE A 326 7.64 -15.44 2.06
CA PHE A 326 7.50 -16.70 1.35
C PHE A 326 6.25 -17.40 1.88
N ASN A 327 5.32 -17.74 0.98
CA ASN A 327 4.05 -18.35 1.36
C ASN A 327 3.35 -17.58 2.50
N GLU A 328 3.32 -16.24 2.38
CA GLU A 328 2.70 -15.28 3.32
C GLU A 328 3.47 -15.06 4.64
N TRP A 329 4.58 -15.77 4.87
CA TRP A 329 5.34 -15.67 6.13
C TRP A 329 6.67 -14.96 5.97
N PHE A 330 7.06 -14.20 6.99
CA PHE A 330 8.45 -13.75 7.11
C PHE A 330 9.37 -14.95 7.36
N ASP A 331 10.52 -14.96 6.69
CA ASP A 331 11.59 -15.92 6.98
C ASP A 331 12.50 -15.38 8.11
N LYS A 332 13.58 -16.10 8.41
CA LYS A 332 14.67 -15.58 9.22
C LYS A 332 15.27 -14.34 8.56
N PRO A 333 15.74 -13.37 9.37
CA PRO A 333 16.30 -12.14 8.84
C PRO A 333 17.50 -12.41 7.91
N GLY A 334 17.49 -11.79 6.73
CA GLY A 334 18.57 -11.87 5.75
C GLY A 334 18.35 -12.90 4.64
N VAL A 335 17.39 -13.83 4.77
CA VAL A 335 17.04 -14.76 3.69
C VAL A 335 16.35 -13.99 2.56
N GLU A 336 16.82 -14.19 1.33
CA GLU A 336 16.29 -13.54 0.13
C GLU A 336 16.16 -14.53 -1.04
N VAL A 337 17.21 -15.29 -1.36
CA VAL A 337 17.16 -16.26 -2.47
C VAL A 337 17.66 -17.65 -2.06
N GLY A 338 18.08 -17.84 -0.81
CA GLY A 338 18.46 -19.14 -0.27
C GLY A 338 17.27 -20.05 0.07
N PRO A 339 17.53 -21.22 0.71
CA PRO A 339 16.48 -22.12 1.18
C PRO A 339 15.54 -21.43 2.16
N SER A 340 14.25 -21.35 1.81
CA SER A 340 13.25 -20.59 2.55
C SER A 340 12.45 -21.40 3.58
N ILE A 341 11.63 -20.71 4.37
CA ILE A 341 10.66 -21.27 5.31
C ILE A 341 9.55 -22.08 4.63
N ASP A 342 9.34 -21.91 3.32
CA ASP A 342 8.47 -22.75 2.48
C ASP A 342 9.25 -23.99 2.00
N ASP A 343 9.27 -25.02 2.86
CA ASP A 343 9.86 -26.34 2.60
C ASP A 343 11.31 -26.32 2.11
N GLN A 344 12.12 -25.33 2.52
CA GLN A 344 13.51 -25.15 2.08
C GLN A 344 13.65 -24.91 0.56
N LYS A 345 12.55 -24.55 -0.12
CA LYS A 345 12.58 -24.20 -1.54
C LYS A 345 13.28 -22.85 -1.72
N VAL A 346 14.01 -22.74 -2.83
CA VAL A 346 14.65 -21.50 -3.29
C VAL A 346 13.68 -20.78 -4.22
N LEU A 347 13.30 -19.55 -3.88
CA LEU A 347 12.40 -18.70 -4.67
C LEU A 347 11.15 -19.43 -5.22
N PRO A 348 10.36 -20.12 -4.36
CA PRO A 348 9.18 -20.87 -4.81
C PRO A 348 8.11 -19.96 -5.46
N PRO A 349 7.12 -20.53 -6.17
CA PRO A 349 6.07 -19.76 -6.83
C PRO A 349 5.19 -18.93 -5.86
N THR A 350 5.28 -19.21 -4.56
CA THR A 350 4.63 -18.54 -3.42
C THR A 350 5.42 -17.32 -2.90
N THR A 351 6.40 -16.83 -3.65
CA THR A 351 7.22 -15.68 -3.25
C THR A 351 6.47 -14.35 -3.42
N ALA A 352 6.67 -13.43 -2.48
CA ALA A 352 6.23 -12.03 -2.54
C ALA A 352 4.70 -11.84 -2.68
N GLU A 353 3.98 -11.94 -1.57
CA GLU A 353 2.55 -11.58 -1.49
C GLU A 353 2.33 -10.08 -1.75
N THR A 354 1.33 -9.75 -2.58
CA THR A 354 1.04 -8.37 -2.99
C THR A 354 0.45 -7.51 -1.85
N CYS A 355 -0.38 -8.07 -0.96
CA CYS A 355 -0.96 -7.34 0.18
C CYS A 355 0.11 -6.77 1.12
N SER A 356 1.16 -7.56 1.38
CA SER A 356 2.29 -7.17 2.22
C SER A 356 2.94 -5.88 1.70
N THR A 357 3.12 -5.78 0.38
CA THR A 357 3.71 -4.58 -0.25
C THR A 357 2.76 -3.38 -0.21
N HIS A 358 1.46 -3.58 -0.45
CA HIS A 358 0.47 -2.51 -0.29
C HIS A 358 0.51 -1.91 1.12
N ASN A 359 0.53 -2.74 2.16
CA ASN A 359 0.60 -2.25 3.54
C ASN A 359 1.98 -1.65 3.88
N MET A 360 3.07 -2.15 3.28
CA MET A 360 4.37 -1.50 3.40
C MET A 360 4.40 -0.10 2.77
N LEU A 361 3.72 0.12 1.64
CA LEU A 361 3.55 1.45 1.06
C LEU A 361 2.75 2.37 1.98
N LYS A 362 1.66 1.87 2.59
CA LYS A 362 0.91 2.62 3.63
C LYS A 362 1.80 3.03 4.80
N LEU A 363 2.56 2.07 5.36
CA LEU A 363 3.48 2.34 6.46
C LEU A 363 4.53 3.37 6.06
N THR A 364 5.12 3.21 4.88
CA THR A 364 6.12 4.13 4.34
C THR A 364 5.58 5.55 4.21
N ALA A 365 4.31 5.72 3.78
CA ALA A 365 3.67 7.03 3.74
C ALA A 365 3.53 7.65 5.14
N ARG A 366 3.10 6.88 6.16
CA ARG A 366 3.01 7.37 7.55
C ARG A 366 4.36 7.79 8.12
N LEU A 367 5.40 7.01 7.83
CA LEU A 367 6.77 7.37 8.23
C LEU A 367 7.28 8.59 7.47
N PHE A 368 6.89 8.74 6.19
CA PHE A 368 7.24 9.92 5.40
C PHE A 368 6.56 11.19 5.92
N GLU A 369 5.29 11.13 6.32
CA GLU A 369 4.56 12.25 6.95
C GLU A 369 5.37 12.82 8.13
N ARG A 370 5.91 11.95 8.99
CA ARG A 370 6.73 12.36 10.14
C ARG A 370 8.15 12.76 9.75
N ASN A 371 8.82 11.96 8.94
CA ASN A 371 10.24 12.06 8.66
C ASN A 371 10.49 11.94 7.16
N ARG A 372 10.38 13.07 6.45
CA ARG A 372 10.44 13.24 4.98
C ARG A 372 11.79 12.86 4.34
N ARG A 373 12.32 11.67 4.62
CA ARG A 373 13.62 11.15 4.18
C ARG A 373 13.51 10.59 2.77
N ALA A 374 14.57 10.79 1.97
CA ALA A 374 14.60 10.30 0.60
C ALA A 374 14.54 8.77 0.54
N GLU A 375 15.11 8.05 1.51
CA GLU A 375 15.10 6.58 1.54
C GLU A 375 13.68 5.97 1.58
N LEU A 376 12.75 6.64 2.26
CA LEU A 376 11.36 6.20 2.34
C LEU A 376 10.71 6.34 0.96
N ALA A 377 10.97 7.44 0.26
CA ALA A 377 10.50 7.65 -1.10
C ALA A 377 11.21 6.75 -2.13
N ASP A 378 12.49 6.39 -1.92
CA ASP A 378 13.21 5.41 -2.74
C ASP A 378 12.61 4.00 -2.59
N TYR A 379 12.29 3.58 -1.36
CA TYR A 379 11.57 2.31 -1.14
C TYR A 379 10.16 2.36 -1.73
N TYR A 380 9.43 3.46 -1.54
CA TYR A 380 8.10 3.64 -2.11
C TYR A 380 8.13 3.48 -3.63
N GLU A 381 9.08 4.13 -4.32
CA GLU A 381 9.29 3.99 -5.76
C GLU A 381 9.59 2.53 -6.13
N ARG A 382 10.55 1.89 -5.45
CA ARG A 382 10.92 0.49 -5.72
C ARG A 382 9.71 -0.45 -5.63
N ALA A 383 9.02 -0.44 -4.50
CA ALA A 383 7.90 -1.33 -4.21
C ALA A 383 6.69 -1.06 -5.11
N LEU A 384 6.39 0.22 -5.37
CA LEU A 384 5.28 0.59 -6.25
C LEU A 384 5.54 0.17 -7.70
N TYR A 385 6.72 0.46 -8.24
CA TYR A 385 7.02 0.28 -9.66
C TYR A 385 7.26 -1.20 -9.98
N ASN A 386 7.90 -1.94 -9.07
CA ASN A 386 8.39 -3.28 -9.37
C ASN A 386 7.52 -4.41 -8.80
N HIS A 387 6.62 -4.12 -7.86
CA HIS A 387 5.70 -5.13 -7.33
C HIS A 387 4.25 -4.75 -7.56
N VAL A 388 3.78 -3.62 -7.05
CA VAL A 388 2.36 -3.24 -7.13
C VAL A 388 1.91 -2.95 -8.57
N LEU A 389 2.75 -2.29 -9.38
CA LEU A 389 2.45 -2.09 -10.80
C LEU A 389 2.54 -3.42 -11.57
N ALA A 390 3.51 -4.27 -11.23
CA ALA A 390 3.75 -5.56 -11.88
C ALA A 390 2.72 -6.65 -11.52
N SER A 391 1.99 -6.48 -10.42
CA SER A 391 0.93 -7.39 -9.99
C SER A 391 -0.38 -7.21 -10.78
N ILE A 392 -0.43 -6.29 -11.75
CA ILE A 392 -1.63 -5.95 -12.53
C ILE A 392 -1.32 -6.04 -14.02
N ALA A 393 -2.01 -6.95 -14.71
CA ALA A 393 -1.81 -7.20 -16.13
C ALA A 393 -2.14 -5.96 -17.00
N PRO A 394 -1.27 -5.57 -17.95
CA PRO A 394 -1.45 -4.40 -18.83
C PRO A 394 -2.60 -4.51 -19.82
N ASP A 395 -3.11 -5.71 -20.07
CA ASP A 395 -4.08 -6.01 -21.13
C ASP A 395 -5.49 -6.19 -20.56
N SER A 396 -5.61 -6.84 -19.40
CA SER A 396 -6.89 -7.21 -18.78
C SER A 396 -7.16 -6.49 -17.45
N GLY A 397 -6.12 -6.01 -16.77
CA GLY A 397 -6.21 -5.52 -15.40
C GLY A 397 -6.30 -6.63 -14.35
N ALA A 398 -6.15 -7.90 -14.74
CA ALA A 398 -6.14 -9.03 -13.82
C ALA A 398 -5.02 -8.90 -12.78
N MET A 399 -5.28 -9.33 -11.55
CA MET A 399 -4.38 -9.16 -10.41
C MET A 399 -3.77 -10.48 -9.96
N THR A 400 -2.61 -10.41 -9.34
CA THR A 400 -1.88 -11.59 -8.84
C THR A 400 -1.84 -11.62 -7.32
N TYR A 401 -1.68 -12.82 -6.75
CA TYR A 401 -1.44 -12.96 -5.31
C TYR A 401 0.06 -12.88 -5.01
N PHE A 402 0.81 -13.87 -5.50
CA PHE A 402 2.26 -13.98 -5.42
C PHE A 402 2.93 -13.42 -6.68
N THR A 403 4.19 -13.01 -6.55
CA THR A 403 5.06 -12.61 -7.67
C THR A 403 6.33 -13.44 -7.61
N PRO A 404 6.39 -14.58 -8.32
CA PRO A 404 7.57 -15.43 -8.29
C PRO A 404 8.73 -14.78 -9.05
N PHE A 405 9.95 -15.30 -8.86
CA PHE A 405 11.16 -14.64 -9.35
C PHE A 405 12.13 -15.52 -10.14
N HIS A 406 11.87 -16.81 -10.30
CA HIS A 406 12.88 -17.73 -10.86
C HIS A 406 12.26 -18.89 -11.68
N GLY A 407 12.02 -18.66 -12.98
CA GLY A 407 11.58 -19.71 -13.92
C GLY A 407 10.07 -19.98 -13.94
N ASP A 408 9.34 -19.45 -12.96
CA ASP A 408 7.89 -19.55 -12.85
C ASP A 408 7.15 -18.47 -13.65
N PHE A 409 5.82 -18.50 -13.56
CA PHE A 409 4.89 -17.52 -14.12
C PHE A 409 3.87 -17.10 -13.04
N ARG A 410 3.18 -15.98 -13.25
CA ARG A 410 2.17 -15.50 -12.29
C ARG A 410 0.83 -16.19 -12.50
N THR A 411 0.15 -16.52 -11.41
CA THR A 411 -1.28 -16.84 -11.41
C THR A 411 -2.10 -15.56 -11.27
N TYR A 412 -3.04 -15.35 -12.19
CA TYR A 412 -4.03 -14.28 -12.09
C TYR A 412 -5.28 -14.78 -11.39
N LEU A 413 -5.79 -13.97 -10.46
CA LEU A 413 -6.79 -14.42 -9.52
C LEU A 413 -8.19 -14.48 -10.13
N ASP A 414 -8.85 -15.60 -9.88
CA ASP A 414 -10.30 -15.79 -10.04
C ASP A 414 -10.91 -16.14 -8.68
N GLY A 415 -11.67 -15.20 -8.10
CA GLY A 415 -12.25 -15.31 -6.76
C GLY A 415 -11.88 -14.17 -5.79
N SER A 416 -12.51 -14.18 -4.61
CA SER A 416 -12.43 -13.08 -3.63
C SER A 416 -11.35 -13.26 -2.54
N PHE A 417 -10.09 -13.29 -2.93
CA PHE A 417 -8.94 -13.36 -2.00
C PHE A 417 -8.57 -12.00 -1.38
N CYS A 418 -7.72 -11.98 -0.34
CA CYS A 418 -7.21 -10.72 0.22
C CYS A 418 -6.46 -9.87 -0.83
N CYS A 419 -5.65 -10.48 -1.70
CA CYS A 419 -4.94 -9.80 -2.79
C CYS A 419 -5.88 -9.33 -3.91
N MET A 420 -7.09 -9.91 -4.04
CA MET A 420 -8.13 -9.37 -4.92
C MET A 420 -8.65 -8.04 -4.37
N GLY A 421 -8.98 -8.00 -3.06
CA GLY A 421 -9.42 -6.78 -2.37
C GLY A 421 -8.36 -5.67 -2.40
N THR A 422 -7.13 -6.00 -2.07
CA THR A 422 -6.01 -5.05 -2.17
C THR A 422 -5.70 -4.65 -3.62
N GLY A 423 -5.78 -5.60 -4.55
CA GLY A 423 -5.50 -5.38 -5.97
C GLY A 423 -6.41 -4.32 -6.59
N ILE A 424 -7.72 -4.37 -6.30
CA ILE A 424 -8.67 -3.36 -6.79
C ILE A 424 -8.46 -1.97 -6.16
N GLU A 425 -7.89 -1.90 -4.96
CA GLU A 425 -7.52 -0.62 -4.35
C GLU A 425 -6.29 0.00 -5.01
N ASN A 426 -5.27 -0.80 -5.31
CA ASN A 426 -3.94 -0.31 -5.72
C ASN A 426 -3.97 0.76 -6.84
N THR A 427 -4.77 0.55 -7.88
CA THR A 427 -4.79 1.46 -9.04
C THR A 427 -5.43 2.82 -8.76
N ALA A 428 -6.35 2.88 -7.78
CA ALA A 428 -6.93 4.13 -7.30
C ALA A 428 -5.96 4.93 -6.40
N ARG A 429 -4.89 4.28 -5.92
CA ARG A 429 -3.94 4.81 -4.92
C ARG A 429 -2.57 5.20 -5.50
N TYR A 430 -2.34 5.02 -6.80
CA TYR A 430 -1.07 5.36 -7.47
C TYR A 430 -0.62 6.81 -7.30
N ASN A 431 -1.52 7.70 -6.89
CA ASN A 431 -1.23 9.12 -6.65
C ASN A 431 -0.76 9.46 -5.23
N GLU A 432 -0.99 8.62 -4.23
CA GLU A 432 -0.79 8.94 -2.80
C GLU A 432 0.67 9.19 -2.41
N GLY A 433 1.61 8.54 -3.10
CA GLY A 433 3.04 8.70 -2.86
C GLY A 433 3.70 9.82 -3.67
N ILE A 434 2.99 10.46 -4.61
CA ILE A 434 3.62 11.39 -5.57
C ILE A 434 4.05 12.68 -4.88
N TYR A 435 3.17 13.27 -4.08
CA TYR A 435 3.40 14.56 -3.43
C TYR A 435 3.02 14.52 -1.96
N PHE A 436 3.76 15.26 -1.14
CA PHE A 436 3.42 15.59 0.24
C PHE A 436 3.61 17.08 0.46
N HIS A 437 2.90 17.66 1.40
CA HIS A 437 3.04 19.09 1.71
C HIS A 437 3.02 19.39 3.20
N LYS A 438 3.63 20.52 3.53
CA LYS A 438 3.59 21.14 4.86
C LYS A 438 3.93 22.61 4.71
N ASP A 439 3.09 23.49 5.26
CA ASP A 439 3.25 24.94 5.13
C ASP A 439 3.48 25.33 3.66
N ASP A 440 4.51 26.13 3.36
CA ASP A 440 4.90 26.52 1.99
C ASP A 440 5.83 25.51 1.29
N SER A 441 5.91 24.27 1.76
CA SER A 441 6.82 23.25 1.21
C SER A 441 6.07 22.09 0.56
N LEU A 442 6.45 21.76 -0.68
CA LEU A 442 5.98 20.62 -1.43
C LEU A 442 7.13 19.64 -1.63
N TRP A 443 6.97 18.38 -1.22
CA TRP A 443 7.85 17.28 -1.58
C TRP A 443 7.33 16.59 -2.83
N VAL A 444 8.15 16.54 -3.87
CA VAL A 444 7.90 15.80 -5.11
C VAL A 444 8.70 14.49 -5.02
N ASN A 445 8.00 13.43 -4.66
CA ASN A 445 8.61 12.14 -4.33
C ASN A 445 8.67 11.22 -5.56
N LEU A 446 7.56 11.07 -6.28
CA LEU A 446 7.49 10.18 -7.44
C LEU A 446 7.34 10.99 -8.72
N TYR A 447 8.02 10.54 -9.77
CA TYR A 447 8.00 11.18 -11.08
C TYR A 447 7.02 10.48 -12.02
N ILE A 448 5.75 10.50 -11.63
CA ILE A 448 4.63 9.94 -12.40
C ILE A 448 3.84 11.10 -13.05
N PRO A 449 3.56 11.06 -14.38
CA PRO A 449 2.77 12.08 -15.06
C PRO A 449 1.46 12.38 -14.32
N SER A 450 1.29 13.62 -13.88
CA SER A 450 0.17 14.00 -13.02
C SER A 450 -0.08 15.51 -13.00
N GLU A 451 -1.28 15.90 -12.57
CA GLU A 451 -1.62 17.26 -12.20
C GLU A 451 -1.94 17.32 -10.72
N LEU A 452 -1.33 18.30 -10.04
CA LEU A 452 -1.56 18.61 -8.64
C LEU A 452 -2.33 19.93 -8.53
N ASN A 453 -3.50 19.88 -7.90
CA ASN A 453 -4.24 21.03 -7.41
C ASN A 453 -4.00 21.19 -5.91
N TRP A 454 -2.98 21.96 -5.55
CA TRP A 454 -2.64 22.26 -4.17
C TRP A 454 -3.48 23.44 -3.67
N ARG A 455 -4.68 23.12 -3.16
CA ARG A 455 -5.71 24.10 -2.81
C ARG A 455 -5.26 25.06 -1.71
N GLU A 456 -4.51 24.54 -0.73
CA GLU A 456 -4.02 25.27 0.43
C GLU A 456 -3.04 26.39 0.04
N SER A 457 -2.20 26.18 -0.99
CA SER A 457 -1.30 27.22 -1.51
C SER A 457 -1.92 28.02 -2.67
N GLY A 458 -2.98 27.50 -3.28
CA GLY A 458 -3.57 27.98 -4.54
C GLY A 458 -2.79 27.58 -5.81
N MET A 459 -1.72 26.80 -5.68
CA MET A 459 -0.85 26.38 -6.78
C MET A 459 -1.45 25.22 -7.58
N PHE A 460 -1.32 25.29 -8.91
CA PHE A 460 -1.59 24.16 -9.81
C PHE A 460 -0.31 23.80 -10.55
N LEU A 461 0.15 22.55 -10.39
CA LEU A 461 1.38 22.04 -10.97
C LEU A 461 1.07 20.88 -11.92
N ARG A 462 1.71 20.86 -13.09
CA ARG A 462 1.66 19.74 -14.02
C ARG A 462 3.02 19.07 -14.11
N GLN A 463 3.08 17.77 -13.87
CA GLN A 463 4.24 16.90 -14.02
C GLN A 463 4.09 16.03 -15.27
N GLN A 464 5.13 15.99 -16.10
CA GLN A 464 5.21 15.16 -17.31
C GLN A 464 6.57 14.46 -17.38
N GLY A 465 6.64 13.43 -18.23
CA GLY A 465 7.80 12.55 -18.38
C GLY A 465 7.60 11.22 -17.65
N ASP A 466 8.00 10.12 -18.28
CA ASP A 466 7.99 8.78 -17.70
C ASP A 466 9.43 8.29 -17.44
N ILE A 467 9.87 8.41 -16.19
CA ILE A 467 11.22 7.97 -15.79
C ILE A 467 11.40 6.45 -15.93
N THR A 468 10.32 5.66 -16.03
CA THR A 468 10.43 4.21 -16.30
C THR A 468 10.85 3.91 -17.73
N ARG A 469 10.70 4.89 -18.62
CA ARG A 469 11.12 4.85 -20.03
C ARG A 469 12.37 5.69 -20.30
N GLY A 470 12.94 6.31 -19.27
CA GLY A 470 14.12 7.17 -19.37
C GLY A 470 13.82 8.61 -19.80
N ASP A 471 12.55 9.02 -19.84
CA ASP A 471 12.18 10.39 -20.18
C ASP A 471 12.58 11.36 -19.06
N PRO A 472 13.00 12.59 -19.40
CA PRO A 472 13.22 13.63 -18.41
C PRO A 472 11.90 14.09 -17.78
N VAL A 473 11.98 14.59 -16.55
CA VAL A 473 10.83 15.11 -15.82
C VAL A 473 10.66 16.60 -16.14
N ARG A 474 9.42 17.00 -16.44
CA ARG A 474 9.04 18.41 -16.59
C ARG A 474 7.94 18.77 -15.62
N LEU A 475 8.21 19.76 -14.77
CA LEU A 475 7.22 20.39 -13.89
C LEU A 475 6.86 21.77 -14.45
N THR A 476 5.58 22.00 -14.71
CA THR A 476 5.06 23.30 -15.20
C THR A 476 4.12 23.89 -14.16
N VAL A 477 4.39 25.13 -13.75
CA VAL A 477 3.51 25.90 -12.88
C VAL A 477 2.37 26.45 -13.74
N VAL A 478 1.23 25.77 -13.73
CA VAL A 478 0.04 26.20 -14.49
C VAL A 478 -0.61 27.40 -13.82
N LYS A 479 -0.72 27.36 -12.49
CA LYS A 479 -1.16 28.47 -11.65
C LYS A 479 -0.20 28.62 -10.47
N PRO A 480 0.36 29.81 -10.22
CA PRO A 480 1.27 30.03 -9.11
C PRO A 480 0.49 30.06 -7.79
N GLY A 481 1.17 29.69 -6.70
CA GLY A 481 0.65 29.89 -5.35
C GLY A 481 0.65 31.36 -4.93
N ALA A 482 -0.01 31.66 -3.80
CA ALA A 482 -0.11 33.03 -3.27
C ALA A 482 1.24 33.58 -2.76
N HIS A 483 2.11 32.70 -2.26
CA HIS A 483 3.38 33.03 -1.63
C HIS A 483 4.56 32.28 -2.27
N ALA A 484 5.77 32.54 -1.77
CA ALA A 484 6.93 31.79 -2.20
C ALA A 484 6.86 30.35 -1.70
N VAL A 485 6.90 29.40 -2.63
CA VAL A 485 6.80 27.97 -2.35
C VAL A 485 8.18 27.33 -2.52
N THR A 486 8.52 26.42 -1.61
CA THR A 486 9.67 25.53 -1.72
C THR A 486 9.25 24.23 -2.41
N LEU A 487 9.84 23.93 -3.57
CA LEU A 487 9.75 22.60 -4.18
C LEU A 487 10.94 21.77 -3.74
N ASN A 488 10.71 20.71 -2.97
CA ASN A 488 11.70 19.71 -2.60
C ASN A 488 11.64 18.56 -3.62
N LEU A 489 12.55 18.56 -4.59
CA LEU A 489 12.60 17.55 -5.65
C LEU A 489 13.46 16.38 -5.17
N ARG A 490 12.92 15.15 -5.13
CA ARG A 490 13.73 13.98 -4.75
C ARG A 490 14.83 13.74 -5.78
N ILE A 491 16.04 13.55 -5.31
CA ILE A 491 17.13 13.01 -6.13
C ILE A 491 17.29 11.54 -5.75
N PRO A 492 16.82 10.60 -6.59
CA PRO A 492 16.79 9.17 -6.24
C PRO A 492 18.18 8.58 -6.01
N ALA A 493 18.26 7.55 -5.17
CA ALA A 493 19.51 6.81 -4.94
C ALA A 493 20.11 6.16 -6.20
N TRP A 494 19.28 5.80 -7.19
CA TRP A 494 19.71 5.06 -8.38
C TRP A 494 20.35 5.92 -9.49
N VAL A 495 20.34 7.24 -9.35
CA VAL A 495 20.85 8.15 -10.40
C VAL A 495 22.33 7.88 -10.68
N ALA A 496 22.67 7.60 -11.94
CA ALA A 496 23.99 7.09 -12.33
C ALA A 496 24.98 8.18 -12.79
N LYS A 497 24.49 9.38 -13.11
CA LYS A 497 25.31 10.52 -13.59
C LYS A 497 24.79 11.82 -12.98
N PRO A 498 25.56 12.93 -13.02
CA PRO A 498 25.12 14.21 -12.46
C PRO A 498 23.73 14.63 -12.95
N VAL A 499 22.87 15.00 -12.00
CA VAL A 499 21.53 15.53 -12.27
C VAL A 499 21.65 16.92 -12.87
N THR A 500 20.78 17.24 -13.84
CA THR A 500 20.68 18.60 -14.37
C THR A 500 19.30 19.17 -14.09
N VAL A 501 19.28 20.44 -13.66
CA VAL A 501 18.05 21.21 -13.43
C VAL A 501 18.11 22.48 -14.24
N ARG A 502 17.04 22.75 -14.99
CA ARG A 502 16.85 24.01 -15.71
C ARG A 502 15.54 24.64 -15.26
N ILE A 503 15.56 25.95 -15.07
CA ILE A 503 14.35 26.74 -14.83
C ILE A 503 14.20 27.72 -15.99
N ASN A 504 13.10 27.62 -16.74
CA ASN A 504 12.85 28.41 -17.94
C ASN A 504 14.03 28.35 -18.93
N GLY A 505 14.55 27.13 -19.16
CA GLY A 505 15.70 26.85 -20.03
C GLY A 505 17.07 27.21 -19.46
N LYS A 506 17.14 27.93 -18.32
CA LYS A 506 18.41 28.34 -17.71
C LYS A 506 18.94 27.28 -16.73
N PRO A 507 20.16 26.75 -16.93
CA PRO A 507 20.78 25.83 -15.98
C PRO A 507 20.85 26.42 -14.57
N GLN A 508 20.57 25.59 -13.56
CA GLN A 508 20.72 25.94 -12.16
C GLN A 508 22.00 25.29 -11.61
N GLY A 509 22.86 26.07 -10.96
CA GLY A 509 24.01 25.53 -10.23
C GLY A 509 23.54 24.89 -8.94
N VAL A 510 23.23 23.59 -8.98
CA VAL A 510 22.68 22.83 -7.86
C VAL A 510 23.63 21.69 -7.48
N ASP A 511 23.86 21.51 -6.18
CA ASP A 511 24.55 20.34 -5.63
C ASP A 511 23.52 19.25 -5.32
N ALA A 512 23.09 18.54 -6.38
CA ALA A 512 22.11 17.46 -6.28
C ALA A 512 22.81 16.14 -5.95
N LYS A 513 22.59 15.61 -4.74
CA LYS A 513 23.18 14.35 -4.26
C LYS A 513 22.17 13.20 -4.37
N PRO A 514 22.57 11.99 -4.80
CA PRO A 514 21.71 10.81 -4.69
C PRO A 514 21.17 10.61 -3.27
N ALA A 515 19.97 10.04 -3.16
CA ALA A 515 19.26 9.81 -1.89
C ALA A 515 19.06 11.10 -1.07
N SER A 516 18.67 12.22 -1.72
CA SER A 516 18.43 13.50 -1.06
C SER A 516 17.26 14.28 -1.67
N TYR A 517 16.98 15.47 -1.13
CA TYR A 517 16.06 16.43 -1.73
C TYR A 517 16.81 17.69 -2.16
N LEU A 518 16.54 18.14 -3.39
CA LEU A 518 16.95 19.45 -3.87
C LEU A 518 15.82 20.45 -3.63
N SER A 519 16.05 21.42 -2.74
CA SER A 519 15.06 22.45 -2.39
C SER A 519 15.17 23.69 -3.27
N LEU A 520 14.09 24.05 -3.95
CA LEU A 520 13.98 25.24 -4.79
C LEU A 520 12.90 26.17 -4.23
N ARG A 521 13.28 27.21 -3.47
CA ARG A 521 12.35 28.22 -2.93
C ARG A 521 12.26 29.43 -3.85
N ARG A 522 11.09 29.68 -4.43
CA ARG A 522 10.84 30.82 -5.34
C ARG A 522 9.43 31.35 -5.20
N LYS A 523 9.24 32.61 -5.62
CA LYS A 523 7.91 33.12 -5.99
C LYS A 523 7.64 32.71 -7.44
N TRP A 524 7.07 31.53 -7.60
CA TRP A 524 6.76 30.94 -8.90
C TRP A 524 5.74 31.77 -9.67
N LYS A 525 5.81 31.74 -11.01
CA LYS A 525 4.89 32.40 -11.93
C LYS A 525 4.19 31.37 -12.81
N ALA A 526 3.00 31.73 -13.29
CA ALA A 526 2.34 30.93 -14.32
C ALA A 526 3.26 30.79 -15.54
N GLY A 527 3.41 29.58 -16.04
CA GLY A 527 4.29 29.25 -17.15
C GLY A 527 5.75 28.99 -16.77
N ASP A 528 6.14 29.10 -15.49
CA ASP A 528 7.47 28.64 -15.06
C ASP A 528 7.60 27.13 -15.31
N VAL A 529 8.71 26.73 -15.92
CA VAL A 529 9.04 25.34 -16.24
C VAL A 529 10.32 24.93 -15.52
N ILE A 530 10.27 23.82 -14.79
CA ILE A 530 11.42 23.13 -14.23
C ILE A 530 11.63 21.85 -15.03
N ASP A 531 12.73 21.77 -15.78
CA ASP A 531 13.19 20.53 -16.41
C ASP A 531 14.23 19.87 -15.51
N LEU A 532 13.99 18.61 -15.15
CA LEU A 532 14.83 17.77 -14.30
C LEU A 532 15.23 16.51 -15.07
N ALA A 533 16.52 16.35 -15.35
CA ALA A 533 17.04 15.11 -15.93
C ALA A 533 17.65 14.23 -14.83
N LEU A 534 17.18 12.98 -14.75
CA LEU A 534 17.63 11.95 -13.82
C LEU A 534 18.27 10.81 -14.61
N PRO A 535 19.58 10.86 -14.90
CA PRO A 535 20.21 9.85 -15.75
C PRO A 535 20.14 8.44 -15.14
N ALA A 536 19.38 7.56 -15.78
CA ALA A 536 19.34 6.14 -15.43
C ALA A 536 20.59 5.41 -15.94
N GLY A 537 20.94 4.32 -15.25
CA GLY A 537 22.03 3.42 -15.63
C GLY A 537 21.69 1.99 -15.29
N LEU A 538 22.33 1.05 -15.99
CA LEU A 538 22.26 -0.38 -15.67
C LEU A 538 23.07 -0.65 -14.40
N ARG A 539 22.49 -1.44 -13.49
CA ARG A 539 23.17 -1.86 -12.25
C ARG A 539 22.73 -3.26 -11.84
N LEU A 540 23.62 -3.95 -11.14
CA LEU A 540 23.32 -5.23 -10.51
C LEU A 540 23.09 -5.01 -9.01
N GLU A 541 22.13 -5.73 -8.45
CA GLU A 541 22.01 -5.91 -7.00
C GLU A 541 22.19 -7.37 -6.66
N GLN A 542 23.18 -7.66 -5.81
CA GLN A 542 23.39 -8.99 -5.25
C GLN A 542 22.31 -9.29 -4.21
N ALA A 543 21.81 -10.52 -4.22
CA ALA A 543 20.99 -11.04 -3.14
C ALA A 543 21.79 -11.06 -1.84
N ARG A 544 21.12 -10.80 -0.72
CA ARG A 544 21.78 -10.67 0.59
C ARG A 544 22.47 -11.94 1.07
N ASP A 545 21.88 -13.10 0.81
CA ASP A 545 22.29 -14.40 1.35
C ASP A 545 23.08 -15.26 0.34
N VAL A 546 23.01 -14.97 -0.96
CA VAL A 546 23.73 -15.70 -2.01
C VAL A 546 24.37 -14.70 -2.98
N SER A 547 25.66 -14.41 -2.81
CA SER A 547 26.36 -13.34 -3.55
C SER A 547 26.46 -13.56 -5.07
N SER A 548 26.32 -14.81 -5.54
CA SER A 548 26.30 -15.13 -6.98
C SER A 548 24.94 -14.84 -7.62
N MET A 549 23.87 -14.72 -6.83
CA MET A 549 22.54 -14.40 -7.34
C MET A 549 22.38 -12.88 -7.42
N VAL A 550 22.08 -12.39 -8.63
CA VAL A 550 21.94 -10.96 -8.91
C VAL A 550 20.61 -10.65 -9.57
N SER A 551 20.11 -9.44 -9.34
CA SER A 551 19.01 -8.83 -10.07
C SER A 551 19.52 -7.65 -10.90
N ILE A 552 18.84 -7.35 -12.01
CA ILE A 552 19.27 -6.33 -12.97
C ILE A 552 18.29 -5.16 -12.92
N PHE A 553 18.80 -3.94 -12.74
CA PHE A 553 17.98 -2.72 -12.78
C PHE A 553 18.44 -1.77 -13.87
N HIS A 554 17.50 -0.98 -14.40
CA HIS A 554 17.75 0.23 -15.16
C HIS A 554 17.07 1.42 -14.44
N GLY A 555 17.87 2.24 -13.75
CA GLY A 555 17.33 3.28 -12.86
C GLY A 555 16.46 2.68 -11.74
N PRO A 556 15.17 3.07 -11.62
CA PRO A 556 14.25 2.51 -10.62
C PRO A 556 13.64 1.16 -11.02
N VAL A 557 13.78 0.77 -12.29
CA VAL A 557 13.04 -0.34 -12.88
C VAL A 557 13.83 -1.64 -12.77
N LEU A 558 13.22 -2.64 -12.13
CA LEU A 558 13.69 -4.02 -12.08
C LEU A 558 13.39 -4.71 -13.40
N LEU A 559 14.40 -5.34 -13.99
CA LEU A 559 14.29 -6.08 -15.24
C LEU A 559 14.10 -7.58 -14.98
N ALA A 560 13.33 -8.23 -15.83
CA ALA A 560 13.07 -9.66 -15.84
C ALA A 560 13.27 -10.22 -17.24
N GLY A 561 13.84 -11.43 -17.34
CA GLY A 561 14.12 -12.09 -18.62
C GLY A 561 12.97 -12.98 -19.08
N GLU A 562 12.71 -12.92 -20.39
CA GLU A 562 11.71 -13.73 -21.08
C GLU A 562 12.16 -15.19 -21.18
N LEU A 563 11.39 -16.13 -20.61
CA LEU A 563 11.66 -17.57 -20.66
C LEU A 563 10.58 -18.36 -21.43
N GLY A 564 9.68 -17.67 -22.15
CA GLY A 564 8.68 -18.30 -23.00
C GLY A 564 7.48 -18.89 -22.23
N LYS A 565 6.73 -19.78 -22.88
CA LYS A 565 5.46 -20.34 -22.34
C LYS A 565 5.46 -21.86 -22.21
N ASP A 566 6.63 -22.48 -22.33
CA ASP A 566 6.74 -23.93 -22.33
C ASP A 566 6.19 -24.52 -21.03
N ASN A 567 5.37 -25.57 -21.16
CA ASN A 567 4.68 -26.23 -20.04
C ASN A 567 3.81 -25.30 -19.18
N MET A 568 3.33 -24.18 -19.73
CA MET A 568 2.25 -23.41 -19.10
C MET A 568 0.88 -24.01 -19.46
N PRO A 569 -0.11 -23.89 -18.56
CA PRO A 569 -1.50 -24.22 -18.88
C PRO A 569 -2.05 -23.30 -19.99
N GLY A 570 -3.17 -23.71 -20.61
CA GLY A 570 -3.84 -22.89 -21.62
C GLY A 570 -4.40 -21.56 -21.10
N SER A 571 -4.54 -21.42 -19.78
CA SER A 571 -4.91 -20.20 -19.07
C SER A 571 -4.09 -20.11 -17.78
N ASP A 572 -3.60 -18.92 -17.45
CA ASP A 572 -2.90 -18.59 -16.20
C ASP A 572 -3.82 -17.90 -15.18
N VAL A 573 -5.14 -17.98 -15.39
CA VAL A 573 -6.18 -17.49 -14.48
C VAL A 573 -6.72 -18.65 -13.61
N GLY A 574 -6.84 -18.43 -12.30
CA GLY A 574 -7.43 -19.39 -11.38
C GLY A 574 -7.33 -19.00 -9.91
N ASP A 575 -7.58 -19.97 -9.03
CA ASP A 575 -7.31 -19.86 -7.58
C ASP A 575 -5.82 -19.53 -7.34
N LYS A 576 -5.49 -18.81 -6.26
CA LYS A 576 -4.11 -18.43 -5.94
C LYS A 576 -3.13 -19.60 -5.95
N ASP A 577 -3.59 -20.81 -5.62
CA ASP A 577 -2.76 -22.01 -5.50
C ASP A 577 -2.82 -22.93 -6.74
N ALA A 578 -3.60 -22.57 -7.77
CA ALA A 578 -3.96 -23.45 -8.90
C ALA A 578 -2.75 -24.06 -9.63
N PHE A 579 -1.66 -23.29 -9.76
CA PHE A 579 -0.52 -23.64 -10.60
C PHE A 579 0.79 -23.87 -9.84
N LEU A 580 0.77 -23.86 -8.50
CA LEU A 580 1.99 -23.94 -7.67
C LEU A 580 2.76 -25.26 -7.80
N LYS A 581 2.14 -26.31 -8.36
CA LYS A 581 2.76 -27.63 -8.58
C LYS A 581 3.46 -27.77 -9.93
N ILE A 582 3.30 -26.80 -10.83
CA ILE A 582 3.98 -26.82 -12.12
C ILE A 582 5.44 -26.43 -11.89
N ALA A 583 6.36 -27.26 -12.38
CA ALA A 583 7.79 -26.98 -12.24
C ALA A 583 8.20 -25.67 -12.94
N ALA A 584 9.11 -24.94 -12.31
CA ALA A 584 9.79 -23.79 -12.90
C ALA A 584 10.58 -24.21 -14.15
N ALA A 585 10.70 -23.30 -15.12
CA ALA A 585 11.62 -23.49 -16.24
C ALA A 585 13.08 -23.33 -15.75
N PRO A 586 14.04 -24.05 -16.35
CA PRO A 586 15.45 -23.80 -16.08
C PRO A 586 15.82 -22.35 -16.37
N VAL A 587 16.48 -21.70 -15.41
CA VAL A 587 17.03 -20.35 -15.58
C VAL A 587 18.51 -20.48 -15.94
N PRO A 588 18.95 -20.05 -17.13
CA PRO A 588 20.35 -20.16 -17.51
C PRO A 588 21.24 -19.19 -16.73
N ASP A 589 22.44 -19.63 -16.40
CA ASP A 589 23.46 -18.77 -15.78
C ASP A 589 23.90 -17.66 -16.74
N ILE A 590 24.16 -16.48 -16.19
CA ILE A 590 24.88 -15.40 -16.87
C ILE A 590 26.36 -15.65 -16.65
N VAL A 591 27.10 -15.95 -17.72
CA VAL A 591 28.56 -16.20 -17.66
C VAL A 591 29.28 -15.07 -18.39
N SER A 592 29.95 -14.17 -17.66
CA SER A 592 30.59 -13.00 -18.25
C SER A 592 32.01 -12.78 -17.70
N THR A 593 32.86 -12.13 -18.52
CA THR A 593 34.18 -11.64 -18.12
C THR A 593 34.12 -10.26 -17.43
N SER A 594 32.93 -9.65 -17.34
CA SER A 594 32.72 -8.33 -16.73
C SER A 594 31.57 -8.36 -15.74
N SER A 595 31.77 -7.72 -14.59
CA SER A 595 30.72 -7.45 -13.60
C SER A 595 29.85 -6.24 -13.97
N ASN A 596 30.22 -5.47 -15.01
CA ASN A 596 29.43 -4.35 -15.49
C ASN A 596 28.33 -4.83 -16.46
N PRO A 597 27.04 -4.69 -16.12
CA PRO A 597 25.95 -5.15 -16.97
C PRO A 597 25.89 -4.50 -18.35
N ALA A 598 26.44 -3.29 -18.53
CA ALA A 598 26.46 -2.62 -19.83
C ALA A 598 27.33 -3.33 -20.88
N ASP A 599 28.25 -4.22 -20.46
CA ASP A 599 29.15 -4.92 -21.38
C ASP A 599 28.46 -6.13 -22.04
N TRP A 600 27.48 -6.72 -21.36
CA TRP A 600 26.74 -7.91 -21.81
C TRP A 600 25.23 -7.68 -22.01
N LEU A 601 24.72 -6.46 -21.78
CA LEU A 601 23.39 -6.02 -22.20
C LEU A 601 23.47 -5.04 -23.36
N ALA A 602 22.76 -5.32 -24.44
CA ALA A 602 22.56 -4.38 -25.54
C ALA A 602 21.12 -3.85 -25.54
N PRO A 603 20.88 -2.54 -25.69
CA PRO A 603 19.52 -2.01 -25.85
C PRO A 603 18.78 -2.72 -26.99
N LEU A 604 17.50 -3.04 -26.77
CA LEU A 604 16.68 -3.65 -27.79
C LEU A 604 16.19 -2.59 -28.79
N PRO A 605 16.38 -2.77 -30.12
CA PRO A 605 15.91 -1.81 -31.09
C PRO A 605 14.39 -1.58 -30.98
N GLY A 606 13.98 -0.32 -30.90
CA GLY A 606 12.57 0.08 -30.79
C GLY A 606 11.97 0.05 -29.38
N ASP A 607 12.70 -0.47 -28.38
CA ASP A 607 12.28 -0.45 -26.97
C ASP A 607 13.44 0.02 -26.08
N PRO A 608 13.47 1.30 -25.67
CA PRO A 608 14.57 1.85 -24.86
C PRO A 608 14.59 1.32 -23.43
N SER A 609 13.56 0.58 -22.99
CA SER A 609 13.47 -0.01 -21.65
C SER A 609 13.86 -1.49 -21.60
N ALA A 610 14.07 -2.12 -22.76
CA ALA A 610 14.44 -3.51 -22.89
C ALA A 610 15.88 -3.69 -23.37
N PHE A 611 16.48 -4.80 -22.98
CA PHE A 611 17.86 -5.15 -23.35
C PHE A 611 17.94 -6.61 -23.75
N LYS A 612 18.86 -6.94 -24.66
CA LYS A 612 19.19 -8.30 -25.05
C LYS A 612 20.52 -8.70 -24.43
N ILE A 613 20.54 -9.84 -23.76
CA ILE A 613 21.76 -10.45 -23.23
C ILE A 613 22.64 -10.93 -24.39
N LYS A 614 23.92 -10.56 -24.37
CA LYS A 614 24.96 -10.92 -25.35
C LYS A 614 26.27 -11.23 -24.62
N ASN A 615 27.11 -12.06 -25.23
CA ASN A 615 28.43 -12.41 -24.68
C ASN A 615 28.39 -12.89 -23.21
N ALA A 616 27.32 -13.60 -22.84
CA ALA A 616 27.00 -14.01 -21.47
C ALA A 616 26.74 -15.53 -21.32
N GLY A 617 27.40 -16.35 -22.16
CA GLY A 617 27.27 -17.80 -22.13
C GLY A 617 25.83 -18.31 -22.39
N PRO A 618 25.29 -19.23 -21.57
CA PRO A 618 23.98 -19.85 -21.78
C PRO A 618 22.79 -18.86 -21.81
N ALA A 619 22.90 -17.71 -21.15
CA ALA A 619 21.85 -16.68 -21.15
C ALA A 619 21.82 -15.85 -22.45
N ASN A 620 22.73 -16.08 -23.40
CA ASN A 620 22.79 -15.34 -24.65
C ASN A 620 21.47 -15.37 -25.42
N GLY A 621 21.02 -14.19 -25.84
CA GLY A 621 19.83 -14.03 -26.66
C GLY A 621 18.55 -13.73 -25.89
N ILE A 622 18.53 -13.97 -24.58
CA ILE A 622 17.39 -13.64 -23.71
C ILE A 622 17.18 -12.13 -23.70
N VAL A 623 15.92 -11.72 -23.83
CA VAL A 623 15.50 -10.33 -23.68
C VAL A 623 15.09 -10.11 -22.23
N VAL A 624 15.64 -9.07 -21.61
CA VAL A 624 15.22 -8.57 -20.31
C VAL A 624 14.42 -7.27 -20.48
N ARG A 625 13.29 -7.17 -19.80
CA ARG A 625 12.34 -6.03 -19.86
C ARG A 625 11.90 -5.60 -18.48
N PRO A 626 11.28 -4.42 -18.31
CA PRO A 626 10.64 -4.08 -17.05
C PRO A 626 9.72 -5.20 -16.55
N LEU A 627 9.88 -5.60 -15.28
CA LEU A 627 9.08 -6.68 -14.67
C LEU A 627 7.57 -6.43 -14.79
N PHE A 628 7.16 -5.16 -14.78
CA PHE A 628 5.77 -4.75 -14.93
C PHE A 628 5.23 -4.80 -16.36
N ASP A 629 6.06 -5.06 -17.37
CA ASP A 629 5.62 -5.27 -18.76
C ASP A 629 5.58 -6.76 -19.12
N LEU A 630 6.17 -7.62 -18.30
CA LEU A 630 6.33 -9.03 -18.58
C LEU A 630 5.18 -9.85 -17.99
N HIS A 631 4.20 -10.22 -18.82
CA HIS A 631 2.99 -10.93 -18.40
C HIS A 631 2.71 -12.16 -19.30
N HIS A 632 1.90 -13.10 -18.79
CA HIS A 632 1.43 -14.31 -19.50
C HIS A 632 2.53 -15.20 -20.07
N GLN A 633 3.65 -15.30 -19.37
CA GLN A 633 4.82 -16.09 -19.72
C GLN A 633 5.68 -16.38 -18.48
N ARG A 634 6.61 -17.32 -18.62
CA ARG A 634 7.65 -17.59 -17.64
C ARG A 634 8.74 -16.52 -17.68
N TYR A 635 9.33 -16.26 -16.51
CA TYR A 635 10.39 -15.28 -16.41
C TYR A 635 11.35 -15.54 -15.25
N SER A 636 12.49 -14.83 -15.28
CA SER A 636 13.38 -14.75 -14.12
C SER A 636 13.78 -13.31 -13.81
N VAL A 637 13.81 -12.99 -12.52
CA VAL A 637 14.28 -11.74 -11.95
C VAL A 637 15.68 -11.92 -11.35
N TYR A 638 15.91 -13.05 -10.68
CA TYR A 638 17.22 -13.39 -10.12
C TYR A 638 17.98 -14.34 -11.04
N TRP A 639 19.26 -14.02 -11.25
CA TRP A 639 20.16 -14.71 -12.15
C TRP A 639 21.41 -15.10 -11.40
N ASN A 640 21.87 -16.32 -11.61
CA ASN A 640 23.19 -16.68 -11.14
C ASN A 640 24.23 -16.08 -12.10
N LEU A 641 25.11 -15.22 -11.57
CA LEU A 641 26.21 -14.60 -12.29
C LEU A 641 27.51 -15.34 -11.96
N ARG A 642 28.16 -15.87 -13.00
CA ARG A 642 29.46 -16.54 -12.90
C ARG A 642 30.51 -15.79 -13.70
N GLU A 643 31.71 -15.72 -13.14
CA GLU A 643 32.88 -15.21 -13.83
C GLU A 643 33.37 -16.24 -14.86
N ASP A 644 33.64 -15.79 -16.08
CA ASP A 644 34.27 -16.62 -17.11
C ASP A 644 35.79 -16.71 -16.84
N THR A 645 36.21 -17.76 -16.13
CA THR A 645 37.62 -17.99 -15.74
C THR A 645 38.47 -18.63 -16.84
N PHE A 646 37.94 -18.85 -18.05
CA PHE A 646 38.72 -19.37 -19.19
C PHE A 646 39.58 -18.27 -19.85
N ARG A 647 40.47 -17.65 -19.08
CA ARG A 647 41.61 -16.85 -19.55
C ARG A 647 42.83 -17.09 -18.67
N ASP A 648 43.44 -18.26 -18.82
CA ASP A 648 44.88 -18.47 -18.67
C ASP A 648 45.23 -19.81 -19.31
N GLY A 649 45.50 -19.76 -20.61
CA GLY A 649 45.73 -20.94 -21.44
C GLY A 649 46.07 -20.57 -22.88
N ARG A 650 46.91 -19.55 -23.06
CA ARG A 650 47.66 -19.30 -24.30
C ARG A 650 49.04 -18.77 -23.97
#